data_AF-A0AAV8VJ81-F1
#
_entry.id   AF-A0AAV8VJ81-F1
#
_cell.length_a   1.000
_cell.length_b   1.000
_cell.length_c   1.000
_cell.angle_alpha   90.00
_cell.angle_beta   90.00
_cell.angle_gamma   90.00
#
_symmetry.space_group_name_H-M   'P 1'
#
loop_
_entity.id
_entity.type
_entity.pdbx_description
1 polymer ?
#
loop_
_entity_poly.entity_id
_entity_poly.type
_entity_poly.pdbx_seq_one_letter_code
_entity_poly.pdbx_strand_id
1 'polypeptide(L)'
;MQVVGGQEGGNEGHAAIALRAEREVPISAMRVNEAKDSLRLRKSYSTTFPSREQWKQEGNMFPPGSLVCYTDGSRTRNEYSGAGIYLENSGAQQSYSLGSYATVFQAEVFAILMVAQREDVKNCTEERIFICSDRQAALRAISSPRTRSMLVQECGDALESLARQKEVGLVWVPGHTGIPGNERADQLARLGSGEPPQGPEPILGISRGSINGALSRWAYRRLEISWRMNTGCRQAHNFLDGPDRSKTAWLLSLGRKALNQMVGILTGHCRLRRHLHLMGIEESPLCPECGEGEDTPIHLLGHCIAFGRLRYKVFGAAEMQGGRDERPTVDQNTDVHKSVRQARGRQQKECRWGFVTHGCIDGYSRMITYAKCTTSITAETVLNIFITGVKEYGIPSRIRSDHGYENIFVALLLNSIRGVNRGSHIVGRSVHNQRIERLWRDLYAQVLSVYYELFYDFERRGYLNVQNEMHIFVLQYMFLDIINNSLSIFVKAWNNHRIRTAERNTPRQLWLSGMLNNMYSNQGPNSRNFSNGKDGRSPIGKCIQGIQNVEIAEILNNRQGNRRANLNRRQDPFEILNERMFIKVFRLSKQLVRDLLQILDPYIQGPSRDSALDKQAKVGISFRFYDKYGLPGVIGAIDCTHVAIFPPSQNDEVYPEHIYVNRKNYHSLNVQLVCDDQLRITNINARFPGSTHDAYIWSHSNVSEAVSNFNRQNPSYYLIGDSGYPLRPWLQTPIRDPPPGTPEYAYNTSFKRARSTVERCNGLLKMRFRCLLKHRVLHYAPSMCSKIINSCAVLHNMCLAANIPIPEEEGNENVDFGIIQEDLEPANPNRARQNPDLVRGRNIQQQVIQNYFM
;
A
#
# COMPACT_ATOMS: atom_id res chain seq x y z
N MET A 1 6.11 14.88 -17.57
CA MET A 1 5.38 15.74 -18.52
C MET A 1 4.00 15.16 -18.83
N GLN A 2 3.14 15.07 -17.81
CA GLN A 2 1.71 14.84 -17.97
C GLN A 2 1.04 15.87 -17.05
N VAL A 3 -0.09 16.41 -17.48
CA VAL A 3 -0.88 17.47 -16.83
C VAL A 3 -0.50 18.91 -17.23
N VAL A 4 -0.80 19.26 -18.48
CA VAL A 4 -1.46 20.55 -18.81
C VAL A 4 -2.51 20.24 -19.87
N GLY A 5 -3.73 19.92 -19.44
CA GLY A 5 -4.87 19.66 -20.30
C GLY A 5 -6.00 20.60 -19.92
N GLY A 6 -5.85 21.87 -20.27
CA GLY A 6 -6.85 22.91 -20.06
C GLY A 6 -6.96 23.75 -21.33
N GLN A 7 -7.94 23.41 -22.16
CA GLN A 7 -8.52 24.17 -23.28
C GLN A 7 -7.65 24.63 -24.48
N GLU A 8 -6.32 24.65 -24.43
CA GLU A 8 -5.50 24.76 -25.67
C GLU A 8 -5.20 23.40 -26.33
N GLY A 9 -5.46 22.30 -25.61
CA GLY A 9 -5.18 20.93 -26.07
C GLY A 9 -6.12 20.40 -27.15
N GLY A 10 -6.95 21.26 -27.77
CA GLY A 10 -7.79 20.87 -28.90
C GLY A 10 -6.99 20.61 -30.18
N ASN A 11 -5.84 21.27 -30.37
CA ASN A 11 -5.10 21.23 -31.64
C ASN A 11 -3.57 21.02 -31.53
N GLU A 12 -2.96 21.08 -30.36
CA GLU A 12 -1.51 20.85 -30.23
C GLU A 12 -1.23 19.51 -29.53
N GLY A 13 -0.66 18.56 -30.27
CA GLY A 13 -0.26 17.26 -29.73
C GLY A 13 0.79 17.38 -28.62
N HIS A 14 0.89 16.39 -27.73
CA HIS A 14 1.83 16.39 -26.60
C HIS A 14 3.30 16.67 -27.01
N ALA A 15 3.69 16.31 -28.23
CA ALA A 15 5.01 16.61 -28.80
C ALA A 15 5.24 18.12 -29.04
N ALA A 16 4.22 18.86 -29.48
CA ALA A 16 4.32 20.31 -29.66
C ALA A 16 4.46 21.05 -28.31
N ILE A 17 3.76 20.57 -27.28
CA ILE A 17 3.89 21.09 -25.91
C ILE A 17 5.29 20.79 -25.36
N ALA A 18 5.86 19.62 -25.66
CA ALA A 18 7.24 19.26 -25.30
C ALA A 18 8.27 20.17 -25.95
N LEU A 19 8.19 20.36 -27.27
CA LEU A 19 9.09 21.24 -28.01
C LEU A 19 8.96 22.70 -27.57
N ARG A 20 7.75 23.17 -27.25
CA ARG A 20 7.55 24.53 -26.73
C ARG A 20 8.10 24.68 -25.31
N ALA A 21 7.91 23.68 -24.45
CA ALA A 21 8.49 23.67 -23.10
C ALA A 21 10.02 23.65 -23.14
N GLU A 22 10.64 22.91 -24.06
CA GLU A 22 12.10 22.91 -24.24
C GLU A 22 12.64 24.29 -24.66
N ARG A 23 11.91 25.01 -25.53
CA ARG A 23 12.29 26.38 -25.96
C ARG A 23 12.13 27.42 -24.84
N GLU A 24 11.03 27.34 -24.10
CA GLU A 24 10.66 28.35 -23.09
C GLU A 24 11.21 28.04 -21.69
N VAL A 25 11.69 26.80 -21.46
CA VAL A 25 12.27 26.33 -20.20
C VAL A 25 13.64 25.71 -20.48
N PRO A 26 14.70 26.53 -20.68
CA PRO A 26 16.01 26.05 -21.16
C PRO A 26 16.63 24.93 -20.31
N ILE A 27 16.42 24.96 -18.99
CA ILE A 27 16.89 23.91 -18.06
C ILE A 27 16.34 22.51 -18.41
N SER A 28 15.18 22.41 -19.07
CA SER A 28 14.57 21.13 -19.42
C SER A 28 15.27 20.41 -20.57
N ALA A 29 16.03 21.13 -21.40
CA ALA A 29 16.86 20.57 -22.46
C ALA A 29 18.27 20.18 -21.98
N MET A 30 18.62 20.49 -20.72
CA MET A 30 19.96 20.24 -20.19
C MET A 30 20.11 18.79 -19.69
N ARG A 31 21.33 18.25 -19.81
CA ARG A 31 21.62 16.85 -19.45
C ARG A 31 21.52 16.62 -17.94
N VAL A 32 20.85 15.53 -17.56
CA VAL A 32 20.79 15.05 -16.17
C VAL A 32 22.04 14.22 -15.87
N ASN A 33 22.74 14.55 -14.78
CA ASN A 33 23.89 13.77 -14.31
C ASN A 33 23.45 12.61 -13.41
N GLU A 34 23.09 11.49 -14.03
CA GLU A 34 22.90 10.21 -13.34
C GLU A 34 24.11 9.32 -13.53
N ALA A 35 24.64 8.81 -12.42
CA ALA A 35 25.73 7.86 -12.46
C ALA A 35 25.22 6.43 -12.70
N LYS A 36 26.10 5.58 -13.24
CA LYS A 36 25.85 4.13 -13.28
C LYS A 36 25.73 3.61 -11.86
N ASP A 37 24.82 2.66 -11.67
CA ASP A 37 24.57 2.03 -10.38
C ASP A 37 25.84 1.30 -9.93
N SER A 38 26.54 1.84 -8.94
CA SER A 38 27.78 1.30 -8.40
C SER A 38 27.67 1.11 -6.89
N LEU A 39 28.27 0.03 -6.39
CA LEU A 39 28.19 -0.38 -4.99
C LEU A 39 29.57 -0.21 -4.34
N ARG A 40 29.66 0.68 -3.34
CA ARG A 40 30.89 0.92 -2.55
C ARG A 40 30.75 0.27 -1.19
N LEU A 41 31.21 -0.98 -1.09
CA LEU A 41 31.07 -1.83 0.11
C LEU A 41 32.15 -1.59 1.17
N ARG A 42 33.31 -1.08 0.78
CA ARG A 42 34.41 -0.74 1.70
C ARG A 42 34.70 0.74 1.55
N LYS A 43 34.79 1.43 2.69
CA LYS A 43 35.17 2.84 2.76
C LYS A 43 36.34 2.99 3.71
N SER A 44 37.34 3.76 3.29
CA SER A 44 38.57 3.96 4.07
C SER A 44 38.47 5.19 4.99
N TYR A 45 37.38 5.96 4.89
CA TYR A 45 37.05 7.08 5.79
C TYR A 45 35.89 6.72 6.73
N SER A 46 35.82 7.38 7.88
CA SER A 46 34.75 7.22 8.87
C SER A 46 33.68 8.30 8.72
N THR A 47 32.47 8.05 9.24
CA THR A 47 31.42 9.08 9.34
C THR A 47 30.75 9.01 10.69
N THR A 48 30.73 10.13 11.39
CA THR A 48 30.23 10.25 12.76
C THR A 48 29.11 11.28 12.84
N PHE A 49 28.09 10.98 13.64
CA PHE A 49 26.96 11.87 13.90
C PHE A 49 26.87 12.17 15.41
N PRO A 50 27.73 13.04 15.96
CA PRO A 50 27.67 13.41 17.37
C PRO A 50 26.33 14.06 17.74
N SER A 51 25.88 13.91 18.99
CA SER A 51 24.72 14.61 19.50
C SER A 51 25.03 16.08 19.79
N ARG A 52 23.98 16.91 19.92
CA ARG A 52 24.17 18.34 20.27
C ARG A 52 24.76 18.51 21.68
N GLU A 53 24.51 17.55 22.57
CA GLU A 53 25.04 17.53 23.93
C GLU A 53 26.54 17.21 23.94
N GLN A 54 27.00 16.29 23.09
CA GLN A 54 28.43 15.96 22.95
C GLN A 54 29.24 17.19 22.52
N TRP A 55 28.74 17.96 21.55
CA TRP A 55 29.33 19.24 21.14
C TRP A 55 29.39 20.31 22.24
N LYS A 56 28.59 20.19 23.31
CA LYS A 56 28.60 21.13 24.45
C LYS A 56 29.52 20.70 25.59
N GLN A 57 29.76 19.40 25.74
CA GLN A 57 30.46 18.83 26.90
C GLN A 57 31.93 18.51 26.63
N GLU A 58 32.30 18.23 25.38
CA GLU A 58 33.68 17.90 25.00
C GLU A 58 34.40 19.16 24.48
N GLY A 59 35.18 19.80 25.34
CA GLY A 59 35.96 21.01 25.00
C GLY A 59 37.07 20.82 23.95
N ASN A 60 37.23 19.61 23.40
CA ASN A 60 38.08 19.28 22.25
C ASN A 60 37.53 18.01 21.58
N MET A 61 36.52 18.18 20.72
CA MET A 61 35.90 17.05 19.99
C MET A 61 36.87 16.37 19.01
N PHE A 62 37.98 17.03 18.68
CA PHE A 62 39.01 16.53 17.78
C PHE A 62 40.33 16.35 18.54
N PRO A 63 41.07 15.24 18.30
CA PRO A 63 42.38 15.05 18.90
C PRO A 63 43.36 16.19 18.55
N PRO A 64 44.26 16.59 19.47
CA PRO A 64 45.31 17.56 19.17
C PRO A 64 46.17 17.11 17.97
N GLY A 65 46.55 18.05 17.11
CA GLY A 65 47.30 17.76 15.88
C GLY A 65 46.46 17.21 14.73
N SER A 66 45.13 17.37 14.78
CA SER A 66 44.23 17.06 13.65
C SER A 66 43.95 18.32 12.83
N LEU A 67 43.76 18.18 11.52
CA LEU A 67 43.27 19.23 10.64
C LEU A 67 41.75 19.22 10.61
N VAL A 68 41.11 20.34 10.97
CA VAL A 68 39.64 20.48 10.97
C VAL A 68 39.20 21.42 9.85
N CYS A 69 38.30 20.92 9.00
CA CYS A 69 37.73 21.64 7.86
C CYS A 69 36.22 21.77 8.02
N TYR A 70 35.67 22.96 7.89
CA TYR A 70 34.23 23.22 7.90
C TYR A 70 33.74 23.54 6.48
N THR A 71 32.60 22.98 6.13
CA THR A 71 31.97 23.13 4.81
C THR A 71 30.50 23.48 4.94
N ASP A 72 30.00 24.34 4.06
CA ASP A 72 28.59 24.69 4.00
C ASP A 72 28.11 24.98 2.58
N GLY A 73 26.79 24.88 2.35
CA GLY A 73 26.13 25.22 1.10
C GLY A 73 24.98 26.22 1.29
N SER A 74 24.97 27.29 0.50
CA SER A 74 23.94 28.34 0.55
C SER A 74 23.26 28.54 -0.80
N ARG A 75 22.04 29.08 -0.76
CA ARG A 75 21.34 29.60 -1.94
C ARG A 75 20.55 30.85 -1.59
N THR A 76 20.84 31.95 -2.28
CA THR A 76 20.16 33.23 -2.08
C THR A 76 18.76 33.20 -2.71
N ARG A 77 17.85 34.01 -2.15
CA ARG A 77 16.49 34.21 -2.68
C ARG A 77 16.56 34.98 -4.00
N ASN A 78 16.81 34.25 -5.09
CA ASN A 78 16.48 34.49 -6.50
C ASN A 78 17.58 34.25 -7.54
N GLU A 79 18.85 33.97 -7.22
CA GLU A 79 19.85 33.97 -8.31
C GLU A 79 20.86 32.82 -8.27
N TYR A 80 21.70 32.67 -7.24
CA TYR A 80 22.82 31.71 -7.27
C TYR A 80 22.92 30.82 -6.04
N SER A 81 23.62 29.70 -6.19
CA SER A 81 24.02 28.82 -5.10
C SER A 81 25.52 28.94 -4.88
N GLY A 82 25.97 28.79 -3.65
CA GLY A 82 27.37 28.92 -3.29
C GLY A 82 27.80 27.86 -2.30
N ALA A 83 29.09 27.55 -2.31
CA ALA A 83 29.74 26.63 -1.40
C ALA A 83 30.85 27.35 -0.63
N GLY A 84 30.94 27.12 0.66
CA GLY A 84 31.92 27.73 1.56
C GLY A 84 32.81 26.67 2.20
N ILE A 85 34.09 26.99 2.34
CA ILE A 85 35.11 26.12 2.96
C ILE A 85 35.99 26.94 3.89
N TYR A 86 36.16 26.47 5.12
CA TYR A 86 37.04 27.06 6.12
C TYR A 86 37.94 26.01 6.77
N LEU A 87 39.26 26.22 6.76
CA LEU A 87 40.23 25.35 7.42
C LEU A 87 40.67 26.03 8.72
N GLU A 88 40.41 25.40 9.86
CA GLU A 88 40.61 26.03 11.17
C GLU A 88 42.09 26.24 11.48
N ASN A 89 42.93 25.23 11.23
CA ASN A 89 44.36 25.25 11.58
C ASN A 89 45.16 26.28 10.77
N SER A 90 44.89 26.41 9.47
CA SER A 90 45.61 27.32 8.57
C SER A 90 44.93 28.69 8.43
N GLY A 91 43.68 28.81 8.87
CA GLY A 91 42.81 29.96 8.61
C GLY A 91 42.42 30.13 7.15
N ALA A 92 42.75 29.16 6.26
CA ALA A 92 42.47 29.23 4.84
C ALA A 92 40.96 29.20 4.57
N GLN A 93 40.52 30.02 3.62
CA GLN A 93 39.10 30.26 3.35
C GLN A 93 38.86 30.24 1.85
N GLN A 94 37.75 29.65 1.43
CA GLN A 94 37.37 29.64 0.03
C GLN A 94 35.85 29.74 -0.11
N SER A 95 35.45 30.55 -1.09
CA SER A 95 34.07 30.68 -1.54
C SER A 95 33.99 30.27 -3.01
N TYR A 96 32.93 29.56 -3.39
CA TYR A 96 32.64 29.17 -4.76
C TYR A 96 31.22 29.59 -5.15
N SER A 97 31.07 30.25 -6.29
CA SER A 97 29.78 30.44 -6.95
C SER A 97 29.47 29.24 -7.85
N LEU A 98 28.33 28.59 -7.62
CA LEU A 98 27.87 27.38 -8.34
C LEU A 98 26.73 27.67 -9.32
N GLY A 99 26.44 28.96 -9.54
CA GLY A 99 25.44 29.41 -10.50
C GLY A 99 24.00 29.15 -10.06
N SER A 100 23.09 29.34 -11.01
CA SER A 100 21.65 29.38 -10.79
C SER A 100 21.00 28.01 -10.69
N TYR A 101 21.67 26.97 -11.19
CA TYR A 101 21.06 25.63 -11.33
C TYR A 101 21.40 24.64 -10.21
N ALA A 102 22.51 24.86 -9.49
CA ALA A 102 22.92 23.99 -8.40
C ALA A 102 21.90 24.05 -7.25
N THR A 103 21.67 22.93 -6.57
CA THR A 103 20.86 22.89 -5.35
C THR A 103 21.73 23.09 -4.11
N VAL A 104 21.14 23.52 -2.99
CA VAL A 104 21.86 23.60 -1.69
C VAL A 104 22.55 22.27 -1.36
N PHE A 105 21.85 21.15 -1.56
CA PHE A 105 22.43 19.81 -1.37
C PHE A 105 23.66 19.56 -2.27
N GLN A 106 23.64 20.00 -3.52
CA GLN A 106 24.81 19.88 -4.40
C GLN A 106 25.95 20.80 -3.97
N ALA A 107 25.64 21.99 -3.45
CA ALA A 107 26.64 22.90 -2.91
C ALA A 107 27.39 22.30 -1.72
N GLU A 108 26.66 21.66 -0.80
CA GLU A 108 27.22 20.95 0.36
C GLU A 108 28.18 19.83 -0.05
N VAL A 109 27.73 18.95 -0.94
CA VAL A 109 28.56 17.83 -1.43
C VAL A 109 29.76 18.35 -2.22
N PHE A 110 29.59 19.43 -2.98
CA PHE A 110 30.67 20.09 -3.70
C PHE A 110 31.71 20.70 -2.74
N ALA A 111 31.30 21.34 -1.65
CA ALA A 111 32.21 21.87 -0.65
C ALA A 111 33.10 20.77 -0.04
N ILE A 112 32.51 19.62 0.30
CA ILE A 112 33.26 18.44 0.81
C ILE A 112 34.20 17.88 -0.25
N LEU A 113 33.74 17.75 -1.51
CA LEU A 113 34.57 17.33 -2.63
C LEU A 113 35.79 18.24 -2.79
N MET A 114 35.58 19.56 -2.72
CA MET A 114 36.67 20.51 -2.86
C MET A 114 37.68 20.40 -1.72
N VAL A 115 37.24 20.24 -0.47
CA VAL A 115 38.16 19.96 0.65
C VAL A 115 38.99 18.71 0.37
N ALA A 116 38.36 17.61 -0.08
CA ALA A 116 39.07 16.37 -0.37
C ALA A 116 40.08 16.47 -1.53
N GLN A 117 39.88 17.44 -2.44
CA GLN A 117 40.75 17.64 -3.61
C GLN A 117 41.86 18.67 -3.40
N ARG A 118 41.78 19.49 -2.36
CA ARG A 118 42.71 20.57 -2.06
C ARG A 118 44.13 20.07 -1.77
N GLU A 119 45.13 20.77 -2.33
CA GLU A 119 46.54 20.36 -2.23
C GLU A 119 47.12 20.64 -0.85
N ASP A 120 46.71 21.73 -0.21
CA ASP A 120 47.06 22.07 1.19
C ASP A 120 46.45 21.08 2.20
N VAL A 121 45.34 20.43 1.85
CA VAL A 121 44.72 19.36 2.66
C VAL A 121 45.43 18.02 2.43
N LYS A 122 45.76 17.68 1.18
CA LYS A 122 46.45 16.42 0.85
C LYS A 122 47.88 16.37 1.41
N ASN A 123 48.60 17.48 1.32
CA ASN A 123 50.00 17.58 1.73
C ASN A 123 50.18 18.20 3.13
N CYS A 124 49.12 18.26 3.94
CA CYS A 124 49.21 18.75 5.32
C CYS A 124 50.14 17.87 6.17
N THR A 125 50.67 18.41 7.27
CA THR A 125 51.54 17.66 8.18
C THR A 125 50.74 16.76 9.12
N GLU A 126 49.48 17.10 9.39
CA GLU A 126 48.56 16.35 10.24
C GLU A 126 48.23 14.97 9.64
N GLU A 127 48.22 13.92 10.45
CA GLU A 127 47.82 12.56 10.01
C GLU A 127 46.29 12.39 9.95
N ARG A 128 45.56 13.17 10.75
CA ARG A 128 44.10 13.08 10.91
C ARG A 128 43.41 14.31 10.33
N ILE A 129 42.39 14.08 9.50
CA ILE A 129 41.61 15.13 8.83
C ILE A 129 40.13 14.92 9.13
N PHE A 130 39.49 15.95 9.70
CA PHE A 130 38.04 15.95 9.97
C PHE A 130 37.34 16.98 9.10
N ILE A 131 36.33 16.54 8.34
CA ILE A 131 35.51 17.40 7.48
C ILE A 131 34.11 17.50 8.08
N CYS A 132 33.76 18.70 8.51
CA CYS A 132 32.53 19.04 9.23
C CYS A 132 31.49 19.66 8.28
N SER A 133 30.27 19.11 8.27
CA SER A 133 29.12 19.68 7.56
C SER A 133 27.88 19.63 8.44
N ASP A 134 27.06 20.68 8.42
CA ASP A 134 25.82 20.71 9.18
C ASP A 134 24.67 19.93 8.53
N ARG A 135 24.90 19.49 7.29
CA ARG A 135 23.90 18.85 6.46
C ARG A 135 24.02 17.33 6.52
N GLN A 136 23.31 16.72 7.47
CA GLN A 136 23.24 15.25 7.60
C GLN A 136 22.86 14.54 6.28
N ALA A 137 22.00 15.16 5.46
CA ALA A 137 21.62 14.59 4.16
C ALA A 137 22.81 14.42 3.21
N ALA A 138 23.77 15.36 3.18
CA ALA A 138 24.97 15.27 2.37
C ALA A 138 25.89 14.16 2.88
N LEU A 139 26.17 14.14 4.19
CA LEU A 139 27.01 13.11 4.83
C LEU A 139 26.43 11.71 4.65
N ARG A 140 25.12 11.51 4.87
CA ARG A 140 24.46 10.22 4.65
C ARG A 140 24.47 9.80 3.19
N ALA A 141 24.34 10.73 2.24
CA ALA A 141 24.40 10.42 0.82
C ALA A 141 25.79 9.93 0.41
N ILE A 142 26.86 10.59 0.87
CA ILE A 142 28.25 10.18 0.65
C ILE A 142 28.55 8.85 1.35
N SER A 143 28.00 8.66 2.55
CA SER A 143 28.15 7.45 3.37
C SER A 143 27.31 6.27 2.88
N SER A 144 26.35 6.48 1.99
CA SER A 144 25.56 5.40 1.40
C SER A 144 26.44 4.44 0.57
N PRO A 145 26.26 3.10 0.67
CA PRO A 145 26.92 2.14 -0.20
C PRO A 145 26.48 2.25 -1.66
N ARG A 146 25.32 2.88 -1.92
CA ARG A 146 24.72 3.00 -3.25
C ARG A 146 24.26 4.44 -3.49
N THR A 147 24.64 5.02 -4.63
CA THR A 147 24.21 6.36 -5.04
C THR A 147 24.03 6.43 -6.56
N ARG A 148 23.05 7.23 -7.00
CA ARG A 148 22.80 7.54 -8.41
C ARG A 148 23.29 8.94 -8.81
N SER A 149 23.82 9.70 -7.86
CA SER A 149 24.35 11.05 -8.11
C SER A 149 25.83 10.97 -8.45
N MET A 150 26.19 11.50 -9.63
CA MET A 150 27.57 11.56 -10.10
C MET A 150 28.47 12.38 -9.18
N LEU A 151 28.00 13.54 -8.71
CA LEU A 151 28.72 14.40 -7.77
C LEU A 151 29.01 13.68 -6.44
N VAL A 152 28.05 12.91 -5.92
CA VAL A 152 28.25 12.13 -4.68
C VAL A 152 29.26 11.00 -4.92
N GLN A 153 29.27 10.40 -6.11
CA GLN A 153 30.29 9.41 -6.48
C GLN A 153 31.68 10.05 -6.55
N GLU A 154 31.85 11.17 -7.26
CA GLU A 154 33.12 11.89 -7.36
C GLU A 154 33.64 12.32 -5.97
N CYS A 155 32.76 12.87 -5.13
CA CYS A 155 33.08 13.23 -3.75
C CYS A 155 33.60 12.03 -2.96
N GLY A 156 32.89 10.90 -3.00
CA GLY A 156 33.35 9.71 -2.32
C GLY A 156 34.65 9.12 -2.87
N ASP A 157 34.94 9.26 -4.17
CA ASP A 157 36.22 8.80 -4.76
C ASP A 157 37.39 9.68 -4.33
N ALA A 158 37.17 11.01 -4.25
CA ALA A 158 38.16 11.95 -3.74
C ALA A 158 38.48 11.67 -2.26
N LEU A 159 37.46 11.41 -1.44
CA LEU A 159 37.62 11.03 -0.04
C LEU A 159 38.37 9.71 0.13
N GLU A 160 38.08 8.70 -0.69
CA GLU A 160 38.86 7.45 -0.69
C GLU A 160 40.32 7.69 -1.06
N SER A 161 40.59 8.56 -2.03
CA SER A 161 41.96 8.89 -2.40
C SER A 161 42.73 9.55 -1.26
N LEU A 162 42.08 10.47 -0.54
CA LEU A 162 42.67 11.13 0.63
C LEU A 162 42.88 10.14 1.79
N ALA A 163 41.90 9.26 2.02
CA ALA A 163 41.92 8.27 3.09
C ALA A 163 42.97 7.16 2.91
N ARG A 164 43.60 7.04 1.73
CA ARG A 164 44.75 6.15 1.53
C ARG A 164 46.03 6.65 2.19
N GLN A 165 46.13 7.96 2.42
CA GLN A 165 47.33 8.62 2.95
C GLN A 165 47.14 9.18 4.35
N LYS A 166 45.88 9.48 4.71
CA LYS A 166 45.50 10.19 5.93
C LYS A 166 44.32 9.47 6.59
N GLU A 167 44.16 9.63 7.90
CA GLU A 167 42.95 9.18 8.60
C GLU A 167 41.85 10.23 8.41
N VAL A 168 40.81 9.91 7.64
CA VAL A 168 39.75 10.87 7.26
C VAL A 168 38.44 10.57 7.98
N GLY A 169 37.87 11.57 8.65
CA GLY A 169 36.57 11.51 9.30
C GLY A 169 35.59 12.56 8.77
N LEU A 170 34.40 12.12 8.36
CA LEU A 170 33.27 13.01 8.07
C LEU A 170 32.44 13.20 9.33
N VAL A 171 32.21 14.44 9.74
CA VAL A 171 31.60 14.74 11.04
C VAL A 171 30.41 15.65 10.88
N TRP A 172 29.27 15.28 11.47
CA TRP A 172 28.13 16.18 11.53
C TRP A 172 28.33 17.24 12.62
N VAL A 173 28.09 18.50 12.27
CA VAL A 173 28.12 19.65 13.18
C VAL A 173 26.73 20.28 13.30
N PRO A 174 26.27 20.74 14.47
CA PRO A 174 25.01 21.46 14.57
C PRO A 174 25.10 22.83 13.88
N GLY A 175 24.14 23.12 13.00
CA GLY A 175 24.01 24.42 12.36
C GLY A 175 23.48 25.50 13.31
N HIS A 176 23.94 26.74 13.13
CA HIS A 176 23.52 27.95 13.87
C HIS A 176 23.65 27.88 15.40
N THR A 177 24.70 27.24 15.92
CA THR A 177 24.94 27.10 17.37
C THR A 177 26.20 27.80 17.89
N GLY A 178 26.74 28.82 17.20
CA GLY A 178 27.89 29.57 17.71
C GLY A 178 29.25 28.89 17.51
N ILE A 179 29.35 27.89 16.63
CA ILE A 179 30.62 27.19 16.34
C ILE A 179 31.40 28.05 15.32
N PRO A 180 32.53 28.69 15.72
CA PRO A 180 33.17 29.71 14.88
C PRO A 180 33.53 29.24 13.48
N GLY A 181 34.07 28.02 13.36
CA GLY A 181 34.44 27.45 12.06
C GLY A 181 33.25 27.18 11.14
N ASN A 182 32.14 26.68 11.69
CA ASN A 182 30.92 26.44 10.91
C ASN A 182 30.24 27.75 10.50
N GLU A 183 30.21 28.75 11.39
CA GLU A 183 29.70 30.08 11.06
C GLU A 183 30.52 30.76 9.97
N ARG A 184 31.84 30.53 9.96
CA ARG A 184 32.69 31.03 8.89
C ARG A 184 32.41 30.34 7.56
N ALA A 185 32.20 29.03 7.55
CA ALA A 185 31.79 28.29 6.35
C ALA A 185 30.43 28.80 5.80
N ASP A 186 29.43 29.06 6.66
CA ASP A 186 28.13 29.63 6.25
C ASP A 186 28.24 31.03 5.67
N GLN A 187 29.10 31.89 6.24
CA GLN A 187 29.39 33.20 5.66
C GLN A 187 30.01 33.08 4.25
N LEU A 188 30.96 32.16 4.06
CA LEU A 188 31.61 31.94 2.77
C LEU A 188 30.64 31.36 1.73
N ALA A 189 29.78 30.41 2.13
CA ALA A 189 28.76 29.87 1.25
C ALA A 189 27.78 30.96 0.81
N ARG A 190 27.40 31.87 1.72
CA ARG A 190 26.57 33.05 1.39
C ARG A 190 27.24 34.01 0.44
N LEU A 191 28.53 34.31 0.63
CA LEU A 191 29.33 35.10 -0.31
C LEU A 191 29.29 34.47 -1.70
N GLY A 192 29.55 33.17 -1.81
CA GLY A 192 29.52 32.46 -3.09
C GLY A 192 28.14 32.46 -3.76
N SER A 193 27.07 32.41 -2.96
CA SER A 193 25.69 32.52 -3.47
C SER A 193 25.26 33.95 -3.82
N GLY A 194 26.07 34.95 -3.47
CA GLY A 194 25.87 36.36 -3.81
C GLY A 194 26.64 36.82 -5.05
N GLU A 195 27.60 36.02 -5.52
CA GLU A 195 28.41 36.32 -6.70
C GLU A 195 27.94 35.55 -7.95
N PRO A 196 28.02 36.15 -9.15
CA PRO A 196 27.71 35.45 -10.38
C PRO A 196 28.71 34.30 -10.65
N PRO A 197 28.27 33.22 -11.33
CA PRO A 197 29.13 32.09 -11.63
C PRO A 197 30.31 32.50 -12.52
N GLN A 198 31.50 31.97 -12.22
CA GLN A 198 32.67 32.12 -13.09
C GLN A 198 32.74 30.92 -14.05
N GLY A 199 32.25 31.11 -15.28
CA GLY A 199 32.27 30.10 -16.34
C GLY A 199 30.90 29.79 -16.94
N PRO A 200 30.84 28.90 -17.95
CA PRO A 200 29.57 28.53 -18.59
C PRO A 200 28.69 27.74 -17.62
N GLU A 201 27.42 28.14 -17.52
CA GLU A 201 26.43 27.37 -16.79
C GLU A 201 25.88 26.19 -17.61
N PRO A 202 25.47 25.08 -16.96
CA PRO A 202 25.50 24.84 -15.53
C PRO A 202 26.88 24.32 -15.04
N ILE A 203 27.41 24.89 -13.96
CA ILE A 203 28.70 24.47 -13.36
C ILE A 203 28.61 23.03 -12.83
N LEU A 204 27.49 22.70 -12.18
CA LEU A 204 27.18 21.35 -11.71
C LEU A 204 26.04 20.75 -12.51
N GLY A 205 26.07 19.45 -12.74
CA GLY A 205 25.01 18.73 -13.44
C GLY A 205 23.63 18.94 -12.82
N ILE A 206 22.61 19.00 -13.67
CA ILE A 206 21.27 19.35 -13.21
C ILE A 206 20.54 18.13 -12.65
N SER A 207 19.86 18.33 -11.52
CA SER A 207 19.02 17.31 -10.92
C SER A 207 17.67 17.19 -11.65
N ARG A 208 17.12 15.97 -11.73
CA ARG A 208 15.75 15.75 -12.22
C ARG A 208 14.71 16.57 -11.45
N GLY A 209 14.94 16.79 -10.15
CA GLY A 209 14.08 17.60 -9.31
C GLY A 209 14.01 19.06 -9.79
N SER A 210 15.16 19.64 -10.15
CA SER A 210 15.26 21.01 -10.66
C SER A 210 14.47 21.20 -11.96
N ILE A 211 14.61 20.24 -12.90
CA ILE A 211 13.88 20.26 -14.19
C ILE A 211 12.37 20.19 -13.96
N ASN A 212 11.91 19.22 -13.17
CA ASN A 212 10.48 19.05 -12.86
C ASN A 212 9.88 20.29 -12.18
N GLY A 213 10.65 20.94 -11.30
CA GLY A 213 10.25 22.18 -10.65
C GLY A 213 10.09 23.34 -11.62
N ALA A 214 11.02 23.51 -12.56
CA ALA A 214 10.97 24.57 -13.57
C ALA A 214 9.79 24.40 -14.52
N LEU A 215 9.58 23.18 -15.05
CA LEU A 215 8.45 22.86 -15.92
C LEU A 215 7.09 23.11 -15.24
N SER A 216 7.00 22.80 -13.93
CA SER A 216 5.77 23.03 -13.16
C SER A 216 5.45 24.52 -12.97
N ARG A 217 6.47 25.39 -12.87
CA ARG A 217 6.27 26.85 -12.79
C ARG A 217 5.85 27.44 -14.12
N TRP A 218 6.50 27.01 -15.20
CA TRP A 218 6.16 27.42 -16.57
C TRP A 218 4.71 27.09 -16.92
N ALA A 219 4.27 25.85 -16.67
CA ALA A 219 2.91 25.40 -16.91
C ALA A 219 1.86 26.27 -16.19
N TYR A 220 2.14 26.65 -14.95
CA TYR A 220 1.24 27.47 -14.15
C TYR A 220 1.10 28.89 -14.69
N ARG A 221 2.22 29.53 -15.09
CA ARG A 221 2.23 30.87 -15.68
C ARG A 221 1.39 30.91 -16.98
N ARG A 222 1.49 29.88 -17.82
CA ARG A 222 0.68 29.79 -19.05
C ARG A 222 -0.81 29.69 -18.77
N LEU A 223 -1.20 28.89 -17.77
CA LEU A 223 -2.60 28.77 -17.37
C LEU A 223 -3.18 30.11 -16.90
N GLU A 224 -2.38 30.92 -16.20
CA GLU A 224 -2.78 32.24 -15.74
C GLU A 224 -2.99 33.24 -16.89
N ILE A 225 -2.07 33.27 -17.85
CA ILE A 225 -2.19 34.10 -19.06
C ILE A 225 -3.46 33.72 -19.84
N SER A 226 -3.67 32.41 -20.04
CA SER A 226 -4.85 31.89 -20.75
C SER A 226 -6.16 32.28 -20.07
N TRP A 227 -6.23 32.23 -18.72
CA TRP A 227 -7.42 32.66 -17.96
C TRP A 227 -7.72 34.15 -18.15
N ARG A 228 -6.70 35.02 -18.08
CA ARG A 228 -6.89 36.48 -18.21
C ARG A 228 -7.32 36.92 -19.61
N MET A 229 -6.86 36.21 -20.64
CA MET A 229 -7.18 36.52 -22.04
C MET A 229 -8.51 35.92 -22.51
N ASN A 230 -9.15 35.05 -21.71
CA ASN A 230 -10.40 34.41 -22.09
C ASN A 230 -11.57 35.39 -21.99
N THR A 231 -12.27 35.62 -23.10
CA THR A 231 -13.46 36.49 -23.16
C THR A 231 -14.77 35.74 -22.87
N GLY A 232 -14.73 34.40 -22.76
CA GLY A 232 -15.85 33.53 -22.39
C GLY A 232 -15.98 33.33 -20.87
N CYS A 233 -16.77 32.34 -20.44
CA CYS A 233 -16.90 31.94 -19.03
C CYS A 233 -17.33 33.05 -18.04
N ARG A 234 -18.18 34.00 -18.48
CA ARG A 234 -18.64 35.17 -17.71
C ARG A 234 -18.98 34.88 -16.24
N GLN A 235 -19.75 33.81 -15.97
CA GLN A 235 -20.14 33.44 -14.61
C GLN A 235 -18.93 33.08 -13.74
N ALA A 236 -17.95 32.35 -14.28
CA ALA A 236 -16.78 31.92 -13.53
C ALA A 236 -15.84 33.08 -13.21
N HIS A 237 -15.73 34.06 -14.10
CA HIS A 237 -14.99 35.30 -13.85
C HIS A 237 -15.57 36.13 -12.69
N ASN A 238 -16.89 36.05 -12.44
CA ASN A 238 -17.50 36.74 -11.29
C ASN A 238 -17.13 36.12 -9.93
N PHE A 239 -16.64 34.88 -9.91
CA PHE A 239 -16.27 34.17 -8.68
C PHE A 239 -14.78 33.81 -8.56
N LEU A 240 -14.03 33.86 -9.66
CA LEU A 240 -12.63 33.42 -9.73
C LEU A 240 -11.75 34.46 -10.45
N ASP A 241 -10.74 34.96 -9.74
CA ASP A 241 -9.78 35.94 -10.26
C ASP A 241 -8.70 35.31 -11.16
N GLY A 242 -8.45 34.01 -11.01
CA GLY A 242 -7.36 33.32 -11.69
C GLY A 242 -7.20 31.87 -11.26
N PRO A 243 -6.23 31.14 -11.86
CA PRO A 243 -5.84 29.83 -11.36
C PRO A 243 -5.24 29.99 -9.97
N ASP A 244 -5.84 29.31 -9.01
CA ASP A 244 -5.41 29.36 -7.61
C ASP A 244 -5.31 27.92 -7.12
N ARG A 245 -4.09 27.47 -6.77
CA ARG A 245 -3.86 26.09 -6.31
C ARG A 245 -4.61 25.79 -5.02
N SER A 246 -4.82 26.78 -4.16
CA SER A 246 -5.51 26.66 -2.87
C SER A 246 -7.03 26.61 -3.07
N LYS A 247 -7.62 27.51 -3.88
CA LYS A 247 -9.06 27.42 -4.24
C LYS A 247 -9.33 26.15 -5.05
N THR A 248 -8.43 25.81 -5.98
CA THR A 248 -8.49 24.54 -6.70
C THR A 248 -8.46 23.44 -5.67
N ALA A 249 -7.44 23.37 -4.81
CA ALA A 249 -7.29 22.38 -3.73
C ALA A 249 -8.51 22.25 -2.84
N TRP A 250 -9.12 23.37 -2.47
CA TRP A 250 -10.32 23.43 -1.66
C TRP A 250 -11.55 22.91 -2.43
N LEU A 251 -11.84 23.43 -3.63
CA LEU A 251 -12.88 22.87 -4.50
C LEU A 251 -12.63 21.36 -4.69
N LEU A 252 -11.37 20.99 -4.78
CA LEU A 252 -10.88 19.65 -4.95
C LEU A 252 -11.04 18.78 -3.68
N SER A 253 -11.00 19.38 -2.51
CA SER A 253 -11.29 18.70 -1.24
C SER A 253 -12.79 18.63 -0.94
N LEU A 254 -13.65 19.41 -1.61
CA LEU A 254 -15.11 19.29 -1.48
C LEU A 254 -15.61 17.88 -1.88
N GLY A 255 -16.66 17.38 -1.22
CA GLY A 255 -17.35 16.15 -1.64
C GLY A 255 -17.97 16.31 -3.04
N ARG A 256 -18.17 15.22 -3.80
CA ARG A 256 -18.64 15.30 -5.21
C ARG A 256 -19.93 16.11 -5.37
N LYS A 257 -20.87 16.07 -4.41
CA LYS A 257 -22.09 16.89 -4.44
C LYS A 257 -21.81 18.38 -4.22
N ALA A 258 -21.05 18.74 -3.20
CA ALA A 258 -20.65 20.12 -2.93
C ALA A 258 -19.78 20.68 -4.06
N LEU A 259 -18.85 19.88 -4.59
CA LEU A 259 -18.07 20.24 -5.77
C LEU A 259 -18.95 20.44 -6.99
N ASN A 260 -19.91 19.57 -7.28
CA ASN A 260 -20.82 19.76 -8.41
C ASN A 260 -21.72 20.99 -8.23
N GLN A 261 -22.19 21.27 -7.01
CA GLN A 261 -22.93 22.49 -6.70
C GLN A 261 -22.04 23.71 -6.86
N MET A 262 -20.80 23.68 -6.35
CA MET A 262 -19.88 24.80 -6.49
C MET A 262 -19.46 24.99 -7.93
N VAL A 263 -19.13 23.95 -8.69
CA VAL A 263 -18.86 24.05 -10.12
C VAL A 263 -20.09 24.56 -10.86
N GLY A 264 -21.31 24.13 -10.50
CA GLY A 264 -22.55 24.66 -11.06
C GLY A 264 -22.77 26.13 -10.72
N ILE A 265 -22.45 26.56 -9.50
CA ILE A 265 -22.53 27.97 -9.06
C ILE A 265 -21.49 28.82 -9.78
N LEU A 266 -20.23 28.36 -9.78
CA LEU A 266 -19.08 29.01 -10.40
C LEU A 266 -19.26 29.11 -11.92
N THR A 267 -19.67 28.04 -12.59
CA THR A 267 -19.78 28.02 -14.06
C THR A 267 -21.16 28.45 -14.57
N GLY A 268 -22.18 28.52 -13.71
CA GLY A 268 -23.57 28.79 -14.09
C GLY A 268 -24.34 27.56 -14.61
N HIS A 269 -23.69 26.42 -14.81
CA HIS A 269 -24.31 25.17 -15.25
C HIS A 269 -25.01 24.45 -14.08
N CYS A 270 -26.13 25.01 -13.63
CA CYS A 270 -26.89 24.55 -12.47
C CYS A 270 -28.39 24.53 -12.77
N ARG A 271 -29.21 23.92 -11.89
CA ARG A 271 -30.66 23.74 -12.15
C ARG A 271 -31.52 24.98 -11.90
N LEU A 272 -30.94 26.17 -12.05
CA LEU A 272 -31.69 27.41 -11.96
C LEU A 272 -32.32 27.73 -13.32
N ARG A 273 -33.46 28.43 -13.32
CA ARG A 273 -34.28 28.64 -14.52
C ARG A 273 -33.50 29.27 -15.66
N ARG A 274 -32.54 30.15 -15.40
CA ARG A 274 -31.70 30.72 -16.47
C ARG A 274 -31.00 29.65 -17.32
N HIS A 275 -30.42 28.64 -16.67
CA HIS A 275 -29.73 27.56 -17.37
C HIS A 275 -30.72 26.56 -17.97
N LEU A 276 -31.83 26.27 -17.30
CA LEU A 276 -32.89 25.40 -17.84
C LEU A 276 -33.56 26.02 -19.08
N HIS A 277 -33.73 27.33 -19.10
CA HIS A 277 -34.25 28.10 -20.24
C HIS A 277 -33.29 28.07 -21.43
N LEU A 278 -31.97 28.22 -21.21
CA LEU A 278 -30.96 28.03 -22.27
C LEU A 278 -31.00 26.62 -22.88
N MET A 279 -31.40 25.62 -22.08
CA MET A 279 -31.57 24.25 -22.53
C MET A 279 -32.96 23.97 -23.13
N GLY A 280 -33.86 24.96 -23.17
CA GLY A 280 -35.22 24.81 -23.70
C GLY A 280 -36.16 23.98 -22.80
N ILE A 281 -35.83 23.81 -21.52
CA ILE A 281 -36.62 23.02 -20.55
C ILE A 281 -37.65 23.90 -19.82
N GLU A 282 -37.30 25.16 -19.55
CA GLU A 282 -38.17 26.13 -18.91
C GLU A 282 -38.47 27.27 -19.89
N GLU A 283 -39.72 27.73 -19.93
CA GLU A 283 -40.14 28.78 -20.87
C GLU A 283 -39.62 30.17 -20.50
N SER A 284 -39.33 30.40 -19.22
CA SER A 284 -38.84 31.69 -18.72
C SER A 284 -37.58 31.53 -17.86
N PRO A 285 -36.58 32.42 -18.00
CA PRO A 285 -35.38 32.42 -17.17
C PRO A 285 -35.58 33.12 -15.82
N LEU A 286 -36.77 33.69 -15.53
CA LEU A 286 -37.01 34.51 -14.35
C LEU A 286 -37.07 33.71 -13.05
N CYS A 287 -36.62 34.32 -11.96
CA CYS A 287 -36.62 33.74 -10.62
C CYS A 287 -38.06 33.38 -10.17
N PRO A 288 -38.32 32.12 -9.77
CA PRO A 288 -39.66 31.69 -9.36
C PRO A 288 -40.10 32.26 -8.01
N GLU A 289 -39.16 32.69 -7.16
CA GLU A 289 -39.46 33.13 -5.79
C GLU A 289 -39.74 34.63 -5.69
N CYS A 290 -39.04 35.46 -6.48
CA CYS A 290 -39.28 36.92 -6.50
C CYS A 290 -39.96 37.42 -7.77
N GLY A 291 -40.01 36.63 -8.85
CA GLY A 291 -40.57 37.05 -10.14
C GLY A 291 -39.70 38.05 -10.92
N GLU A 292 -38.64 38.58 -10.32
CA GLU A 292 -37.75 39.60 -10.89
C GLU A 292 -36.34 39.06 -11.12
N GLY A 293 -35.72 39.40 -12.26
CA GLY A 293 -34.34 39.02 -12.59
C GLY A 293 -34.15 37.57 -13.06
N GLU A 294 -33.04 37.30 -13.75
CA GLU A 294 -32.69 35.95 -14.22
C GLU A 294 -32.28 35.05 -13.03
N ASP A 295 -32.87 33.86 -12.94
CA ASP A 295 -32.58 32.87 -11.91
C ASP A 295 -31.17 32.29 -12.07
N THR A 296 -30.21 32.93 -11.41
CA THR A 296 -28.78 32.61 -11.49
C THR A 296 -28.17 32.55 -10.10
N PRO A 297 -27.02 31.85 -9.92
CA PRO A 297 -26.39 31.77 -8.61
C PRO A 297 -26.01 33.14 -8.04
N ILE A 298 -25.60 34.07 -8.91
CA ILE A 298 -25.26 35.44 -8.53
C ILE A 298 -26.51 36.23 -8.11
N HIS A 299 -27.65 36.04 -8.77
CA HIS A 299 -28.91 36.67 -8.38
C HIS A 299 -29.37 36.18 -7.00
N LEU A 300 -29.39 34.86 -6.78
CA LEU A 300 -29.85 34.26 -5.51
C LEU A 300 -28.93 34.59 -4.32
N LEU A 301 -27.61 34.50 -4.53
CA LEU A 301 -26.62 34.78 -3.47
C LEU A 301 -26.34 36.28 -3.31
N GLY A 302 -26.62 37.08 -4.34
CA GLY A 302 -26.33 38.50 -4.39
C GLY A 302 -27.46 39.37 -3.88
N HIS A 303 -28.59 39.36 -4.59
CA HIS A 303 -29.56 40.47 -4.51
C HIS A 303 -31.03 40.05 -4.63
N CYS A 304 -31.36 38.76 -4.74
CA CYS A 304 -32.75 38.31 -4.83
C CYS A 304 -33.57 38.71 -3.58
N ILE A 305 -34.58 39.55 -3.73
CA ILE A 305 -35.38 40.10 -2.62
C ILE A 305 -36.03 39.01 -1.74
N ALA A 306 -36.48 37.90 -2.34
CA ALA A 306 -37.12 36.80 -1.63
C ALA A 306 -36.18 36.09 -0.62
N PHE A 307 -34.86 36.08 -0.91
CA PHE A 307 -33.85 35.45 -0.06
C PHE A 307 -33.08 36.44 0.82
N GLY A 308 -33.46 37.72 0.85
CA GLY A 308 -32.74 38.76 1.62
C GLY A 308 -32.64 38.47 3.12
N ARG A 309 -33.71 37.98 3.74
CA ARG A 309 -33.68 37.58 5.17
C ARG A 309 -32.74 36.41 5.45
N LEU A 310 -32.71 35.42 4.56
CA LEU A 310 -31.83 34.27 4.69
C LEU A 310 -30.36 34.68 4.50
N ARG A 311 -30.08 35.56 3.54
CA ARG A 311 -28.75 36.13 3.35
C ARG A 311 -28.30 36.95 4.55
N TYR A 312 -29.16 37.78 5.13
CA TYR A 312 -28.80 38.53 6.35
C TYR A 312 -28.45 37.58 7.51
N LYS A 313 -29.21 36.49 7.66
CA LYS A 313 -28.94 35.48 8.70
C LYS A 313 -27.61 34.74 8.50
N VAL A 314 -27.22 34.48 7.25
CA VAL A 314 -26.03 33.66 6.91
C VAL A 314 -24.78 34.51 6.72
N PHE A 315 -24.91 35.67 6.08
CA PHE A 315 -23.81 36.54 5.66
C PHE A 315 -23.79 37.90 6.36
N GLY A 316 -24.79 38.22 7.20
CA GLY A 316 -24.87 39.49 7.92
C GLY A 316 -25.38 40.68 7.09
N ALA A 317 -25.70 40.48 5.81
CA ALA A 317 -26.23 41.50 4.91
C ALA A 317 -27.37 40.96 4.03
N ALA A 318 -28.39 41.78 3.78
CA ALA A 318 -29.56 41.40 2.99
C ALA A 318 -29.27 41.41 1.48
N GLU A 319 -28.37 42.28 1.04
CA GLU A 319 -27.80 42.30 -0.30
C GLU A 319 -26.29 42.22 -0.18
N MET A 320 -25.72 41.28 -0.93
CA MET A 320 -24.29 41.21 -1.13
C MET A 320 -24.01 42.12 -2.33
N GLN A 321 -23.49 43.32 -2.07
CA GLN A 321 -22.98 44.16 -3.15
C GLN A 321 -21.96 43.35 -3.95
N GLY A 322 -22.32 42.99 -5.18
CA GLY A 322 -21.59 41.99 -5.94
C GLY A 322 -21.66 42.27 -7.43
N GLY A 323 -21.09 43.40 -7.84
CA GLY A 323 -20.82 43.67 -9.24
C GLY A 323 -20.12 45.00 -9.40
N ARG A 324 -18.80 44.98 -9.53
CA ARG A 324 -18.09 46.02 -10.28
C ARG A 324 -18.62 45.93 -11.71
N ASP A 325 -19.65 46.71 -12.02
CA ASP A 325 -19.77 47.30 -13.34
C ASP A 325 -18.62 48.28 -13.47
N GLU A 326 -17.49 47.76 -13.93
CA GLU A 326 -16.41 48.46 -14.62
C GLU A 326 -15.31 47.42 -14.78
N ARG A 327 -14.94 47.14 -16.04
CA ARG A 327 -13.63 46.55 -16.33
C ARG A 327 -12.63 47.70 -16.29
N PRO A 328 -11.62 47.70 -15.42
CA PRO A 328 -10.44 48.52 -15.65
C PRO A 328 -9.25 47.61 -15.98
N THR A 329 -8.71 47.93 -17.15
CA THR A 329 -7.31 47.91 -17.56
C THR A 329 -6.24 47.59 -16.50
N VAL A 330 -5.33 46.71 -16.92
CA VAL A 330 -3.90 46.62 -16.60
C VAL A 330 -3.37 47.77 -15.70
N ASP A 331 -2.89 47.46 -14.49
CA ASP A 331 -1.52 47.89 -14.12
C ASP A 331 -0.93 47.18 -12.88
N GLN A 332 0.38 47.42 -12.74
CA GLN A 332 1.43 46.68 -12.07
C GLN A 332 1.50 46.85 -10.54
N ASN A 333 2.26 45.94 -9.92
CA ASN A 333 2.92 46.03 -8.61
C ASN A 333 2.03 46.22 -7.37
N THR A 334 2.00 45.21 -6.49
CA THR A 334 2.64 45.31 -5.17
C THR A 334 2.66 43.96 -4.45
N ASP A 335 3.82 43.72 -3.85
CA ASP A 335 4.23 42.56 -3.08
C ASP A 335 3.73 42.68 -1.63
N VAL A 336 3.07 41.65 -1.09
CA VAL A 336 3.02 41.44 0.36
C VAL A 336 3.14 39.94 0.65
N HIS A 337 4.38 39.52 0.86
CA HIS A 337 4.77 38.25 1.42
C HIS A 337 4.50 38.16 2.94
N LYS A 338 4.21 36.92 3.39
CA LYS A 338 4.16 36.37 4.77
C LYS A 338 2.75 36.41 5.39
N SER A 339 2.11 35.30 5.76
CA SER A 339 2.65 34.26 6.65
C SER A 339 1.78 32.97 6.61
N VAL A 340 2.44 31.81 6.75
CA VAL A 340 1.92 30.51 7.25
C VAL A 340 0.86 29.82 6.36
N ARG A 341 1.28 28.91 5.46
CA ARG A 341 1.45 27.45 5.65
C ARG A 341 0.16 26.67 5.94
N GLN A 342 -0.02 25.64 5.10
CA GLN A 342 -0.66 24.33 5.33
C GLN A 342 -2.04 24.01 4.69
N ALA A 343 -1.97 22.97 3.84
CA ALA A 343 -2.93 21.86 3.69
C ALA A 343 -4.00 21.87 2.56
N ARG A 344 -3.55 21.36 1.40
CA ARG A 344 -4.08 20.22 0.61
C ARG A 344 -5.27 20.36 -0.35
N GLY A 345 -5.02 19.84 -1.57
CA GLY A 345 -5.96 19.58 -2.66
C GLY A 345 -6.08 18.12 -3.13
N ARG A 346 -7.21 17.89 -3.83
CA ARG A 346 -7.88 16.77 -4.59
C ARG A 346 -7.32 15.35 -4.52
N GLN A 347 -8.32 14.46 -4.36
CA GLN A 347 -8.57 13.19 -5.06
C GLN A 347 -7.31 12.34 -5.34
N GLN A 348 -7.08 11.24 -4.65
CA GLN A 348 -8.02 10.20 -4.25
C GLN A 348 -8.67 10.46 -2.89
N LYS A 349 -10.00 10.49 -2.82
CA LYS A 349 -10.64 10.33 -1.52
C LYS A 349 -10.65 8.84 -1.21
N GLU A 350 -9.50 8.34 -0.73
CA GLU A 350 -9.52 7.44 0.41
C GLU A 350 -10.66 7.93 1.29
N CYS A 351 -11.67 7.10 1.51
CA CYS A 351 -12.82 7.50 2.30
C CYS A 351 -12.26 8.06 3.60
N ARG A 352 -12.44 9.36 3.82
CA ARG A 352 -11.76 10.11 4.88
C ARG A 352 -11.99 9.50 6.27
N TRP A 353 -13.11 8.80 6.38
CA TRP A 353 -13.57 8.06 7.56
C TRP A 353 -13.66 6.54 7.30
N GLY A 354 -13.17 6.09 6.15
CA GLY A 354 -13.16 4.71 5.67
C GLY A 354 -14.50 4.09 5.28
N PHE A 355 -15.57 4.87 5.06
CA PHE A 355 -16.87 4.37 4.57
C PHE A 355 -17.03 4.43 3.04
N VAL A 356 -17.33 3.30 2.40
CA VAL A 356 -17.55 3.11 0.97
C VAL A 356 -18.95 2.59 0.73
N THR A 357 -19.77 3.32 -0.03
CA THR A 357 -21.12 2.87 -0.42
C THR A 357 -21.10 2.21 -1.81
N HIS A 358 -21.71 1.02 -1.91
CA HIS A 358 -21.90 0.20 -3.12
C HIS A 358 -23.39 0.17 -3.49
N GLY A 359 -23.71 0.16 -4.79
CA GLY A 359 -25.10 0.26 -5.23
C GLY A 359 -25.31 -0.30 -6.64
N CYS A 360 -26.49 -0.86 -6.89
CA CYS A 360 -26.89 -1.38 -8.19
C CYS A 360 -28.35 -1.09 -8.48
N ILE A 361 -28.64 -0.64 -9.70
CA ILE A 361 -29.96 -0.24 -10.15
C ILE A 361 -30.28 -0.89 -11.49
N ASP A 362 -31.51 -1.34 -11.64
CA ASP A 362 -32.00 -1.83 -12.92
C ASP A 362 -32.25 -0.68 -13.91
N GLY A 363 -31.81 -0.85 -15.15
CA GLY A 363 -31.84 0.18 -16.18
C GLY A 363 -33.26 0.50 -16.70
N TYR A 364 -34.17 -0.47 -16.63
CA TYR A 364 -35.54 -0.36 -17.15
C TYR A 364 -36.52 0.13 -16.07
N SER A 365 -36.66 -0.65 -14.99
CA SER A 365 -37.61 -0.42 -13.89
C SER A 365 -37.16 0.67 -12.92
N ARG A 366 -35.86 1.04 -12.93
CA ARG A 366 -35.23 1.95 -11.95
C ARG A 366 -35.27 1.41 -10.51
N MET A 367 -35.50 0.10 -10.36
CA MET A 367 -35.48 -0.58 -9.07
C MET A 367 -34.05 -0.69 -8.56
N ILE A 368 -33.83 -0.31 -7.29
CA ILE A 368 -32.54 -0.51 -6.64
C ILE A 368 -32.51 -1.96 -6.15
N THR A 369 -31.54 -2.72 -6.65
CA THR A 369 -31.36 -4.13 -6.27
C THR A 369 -30.56 -4.26 -4.98
N TYR A 370 -29.61 -3.35 -4.75
CA TYR A 370 -28.94 -3.19 -3.47
C TYR A 370 -28.32 -1.79 -3.35
N ALA A 371 -28.20 -1.31 -2.10
CA ALA A 371 -27.34 -0.19 -1.73
C ALA A 371 -26.79 -0.46 -0.32
N LYS A 372 -25.46 -0.56 -0.18
CA LYS A 372 -24.81 -0.99 1.06
C LYS A 372 -23.49 -0.25 1.30
N CYS A 373 -23.29 0.25 2.51
CA CYS A 373 -22.04 0.85 2.97
C CYS A 373 -21.14 -0.21 3.60
N THR A 374 -19.84 -0.15 3.30
CA THR A 374 -18.79 -1.04 3.78
C THR A 374 -17.53 -0.25 4.06
N THR A 375 -16.50 -0.86 4.64
CA THR A 375 -15.21 -0.19 4.86
C THR A 375 -14.13 -0.57 3.82
N SER A 376 -14.52 -1.32 2.77
CA SER A 376 -13.60 -1.90 1.78
C SER A 376 -14.09 -1.69 0.34
N ILE A 377 -13.14 -1.45 -0.58
CA ILE A 377 -13.38 -1.25 -2.03
C ILE A 377 -12.98 -2.47 -2.88
N THR A 378 -12.70 -3.61 -2.27
CA THR A 378 -12.15 -4.78 -2.98
C THR A 378 -13.16 -5.41 -3.95
N ALA A 379 -12.64 -6.08 -5.00
CA ALA A 379 -13.48 -6.73 -5.99
C ALA A 379 -14.38 -7.84 -5.42
N GLU A 380 -13.94 -8.47 -4.32
CA GLU A 380 -14.72 -9.46 -3.60
C GLU A 380 -15.88 -8.84 -2.82
N THR A 381 -15.65 -7.70 -2.15
CA THR A 381 -16.72 -6.95 -1.48
C THR A 381 -17.82 -6.56 -2.46
N VAL A 382 -17.44 -6.07 -3.65
CA VAL A 382 -18.39 -5.73 -4.72
C VAL A 382 -19.13 -6.96 -5.25
N LEU A 383 -18.43 -8.08 -5.46
CA LEU A 383 -19.03 -9.35 -5.89
C LEU A 383 -20.03 -9.90 -4.87
N ASN A 384 -19.70 -9.88 -3.57
CA ASN A 384 -20.58 -10.41 -2.53
C ASN A 384 -21.87 -9.59 -2.41
N ILE A 385 -21.77 -8.27 -2.47
CA ILE A 385 -22.95 -7.41 -2.51
C ILE A 385 -23.77 -7.67 -3.79
N PHE A 386 -23.11 -7.86 -4.94
CA PHE A 386 -23.78 -8.24 -6.18
C PHE A 386 -24.54 -9.57 -6.06
N ILE A 387 -23.92 -10.60 -5.47
CA ILE A 387 -24.54 -11.90 -5.23
C ILE A 387 -25.77 -11.79 -4.33
N THR A 388 -25.77 -10.90 -3.32
CA THR A 388 -26.97 -10.70 -2.49
C THR A 388 -28.16 -10.20 -3.31
N GLY A 389 -27.93 -9.26 -4.23
CA GLY A 389 -28.97 -8.81 -5.17
C GLY A 389 -29.40 -9.92 -6.15
N VAL A 390 -28.46 -10.77 -6.59
CA VAL A 390 -28.76 -11.91 -7.47
C VAL A 390 -29.60 -12.98 -6.77
N LYS A 391 -29.35 -13.25 -5.48
CA LYS A 391 -30.14 -14.21 -4.69
C LYS A 391 -31.59 -13.77 -4.54
N GLU A 392 -31.83 -12.46 -4.40
CA GLU A 392 -33.17 -11.91 -4.18
C GLU A 392 -33.92 -11.64 -5.51
N TYR A 393 -33.22 -11.18 -6.55
CA TYR A 393 -33.83 -10.70 -7.79
C TYR A 393 -33.45 -11.50 -9.05
N GLY A 394 -32.59 -12.51 -8.92
CA GLY A 394 -32.11 -13.37 -10.01
C GLY A 394 -30.88 -12.83 -10.76
N ILE A 395 -30.28 -13.66 -11.62
CA ILE A 395 -29.07 -13.33 -12.37
C ILE A 395 -29.40 -12.40 -13.55
N PRO A 396 -28.86 -11.16 -13.59
CA PRO A 396 -29.17 -10.22 -14.66
C PRO A 396 -28.64 -10.68 -16.02
N SER A 397 -29.28 -10.22 -17.10
CA SER A 397 -28.87 -10.58 -18.47
C SER A 397 -27.58 -9.86 -18.89
N ARG A 398 -27.42 -8.60 -18.48
CA ARG A 398 -26.23 -7.76 -18.71
C ARG A 398 -26.02 -6.84 -17.52
N ILE A 399 -24.77 -6.57 -17.16
CA ILE A 399 -24.41 -5.54 -16.19
C ILE A 399 -23.47 -4.51 -16.84
N ARG A 400 -23.52 -3.27 -16.36
CA ARG A 400 -22.65 -2.19 -16.82
C ARG A 400 -21.93 -1.55 -15.63
N SER A 401 -20.62 -1.36 -15.75
CA SER A 401 -19.78 -0.73 -14.72
C SER A 401 -18.77 0.25 -15.34
N ASP A 402 -18.18 1.10 -14.50
CA ASP A 402 -17.05 1.95 -14.89
C ASP A 402 -15.76 1.12 -15.03
N HIS A 403 -14.72 1.70 -15.63
CA HIS A 403 -13.39 1.08 -15.72
C HIS A 403 -12.71 1.07 -14.34
N GLY A 404 -12.75 -0.08 -13.67
CA GLY A 404 -12.13 -0.28 -12.36
C GLY A 404 -11.92 -1.76 -12.04
N TYR A 405 -10.88 -2.04 -11.24
CA TYR A 405 -10.49 -3.40 -10.87
C TYR A 405 -11.46 -4.03 -9.85
N GLU A 406 -12.26 -3.22 -9.16
CA GLU A 406 -13.28 -3.61 -8.18
C GLU A 406 -14.51 -4.30 -8.79
N ASN A 407 -14.79 -4.13 -10.09
CA ASN A 407 -15.91 -4.81 -10.76
C ASN A 407 -15.48 -6.09 -11.50
N ILE A 408 -14.19 -6.44 -11.45
CA ILE A 408 -13.61 -7.51 -12.28
C ILE A 408 -14.18 -8.89 -11.97
N PHE A 409 -14.50 -9.16 -10.69
CA PHE A 409 -15.10 -10.43 -10.27
C PHE A 409 -16.56 -10.58 -10.70
N VAL A 410 -17.33 -9.48 -10.72
CA VAL A 410 -18.69 -9.47 -11.28
C VAL A 410 -18.67 -9.74 -12.79
N ALA A 411 -17.68 -9.20 -13.50
CA ALA A 411 -17.45 -9.46 -14.92
C ALA A 411 -17.13 -10.93 -15.21
N LEU A 412 -16.23 -11.52 -14.41
CA LEU A 412 -15.85 -12.93 -14.54
C LEU A 412 -17.02 -13.87 -14.25
N LEU A 413 -17.81 -13.59 -13.20
CA LEU A 413 -19.00 -14.39 -12.86
C LEU A 413 -20.02 -14.38 -14.00
N LEU A 414 -20.40 -13.21 -14.53
CA LEU A 414 -21.40 -13.13 -15.60
C LEU A 414 -20.95 -13.78 -16.91
N ASN A 415 -19.65 -13.69 -17.25
CA ASN A 415 -19.10 -14.37 -18.42
C ASN A 415 -19.00 -15.89 -18.22
N SER A 416 -18.79 -16.38 -16.99
CA SER A 416 -18.78 -17.82 -16.69
C SER A 416 -20.16 -18.46 -16.80
N ILE A 417 -21.22 -17.77 -16.34
CA ILE A 417 -22.59 -18.29 -16.34
C ILE A 417 -23.25 -18.15 -17.72
N ARG A 418 -22.98 -17.06 -18.43
CA ARG A 418 -23.70 -16.70 -19.67
C ARG A 418 -22.87 -16.87 -20.95
N GLY A 419 -21.61 -17.30 -20.82
CA GLY A 419 -20.68 -17.49 -21.92
C GLY A 419 -19.81 -16.25 -22.22
N VAL A 420 -18.58 -16.52 -22.64
CA VAL A 420 -17.59 -15.50 -23.06
C VAL A 420 -18.01 -14.89 -24.41
N ASN A 421 -17.75 -13.59 -24.63
CA ASN A 421 -18.09 -12.84 -25.86
C ASN A 421 -19.58 -12.49 -26.09
N ARG A 422 -20.48 -12.78 -25.15
CA ARG A 422 -21.92 -12.37 -25.23
C ARG A 422 -22.17 -10.88 -24.92
N GLY A 423 -21.19 -10.18 -24.36
CA GLY A 423 -21.36 -8.82 -23.84
C GLY A 423 -22.17 -8.79 -22.53
N SER A 424 -22.02 -9.82 -21.68
CA SER A 424 -22.74 -9.95 -20.39
C SER A 424 -22.25 -8.95 -19.33
N HIS A 425 -21.01 -8.46 -19.45
CA HIS A 425 -20.46 -7.36 -18.67
C HIS A 425 -19.94 -6.27 -19.61
N ILE A 426 -20.50 -5.06 -19.51
CA ILE A 426 -20.18 -3.92 -20.37
C ILE A 426 -19.37 -2.92 -19.55
N VAL A 427 -18.13 -2.67 -19.95
CA VAL A 427 -17.27 -1.64 -19.35
C VAL A 427 -17.29 -0.42 -20.25
N GLY A 428 -17.54 0.77 -19.69
CA GLY A 428 -17.54 2.01 -20.47
C GLY A 428 -17.33 3.25 -19.62
N ARG A 429 -17.09 4.40 -20.27
CA ARG A 429 -16.98 5.71 -19.60
C ARG A 429 -18.31 6.06 -18.91
N SER A 430 -18.25 6.74 -17.75
CA SER A 430 -19.42 7.04 -16.90
C SER A 430 -20.57 7.80 -17.58
N VAL A 431 -20.35 8.40 -18.76
CA VAL A 431 -21.37 9.06 -19.61
C VAL A 431 -22.52 8.15 -20.06
N HIS A 432 -22.33 6.83 -20.00
CA HIS A 432 -23.38 5.85 -20.33
C HIS A 432 -23.99 5.15 -19.09
N ASN A 433 -23.56 5.52 -17.88
CA ASN A 433 -24.01 4.99 -16.58
C ASN A 433 -25.00 5.95 -15.86
N GLN A 434 -25.87 6.62 -16.64
CA GLN A 434 -26.69 7.73 -16.15
C GLN A 434 -27.66 7.35 -15.01
N ARG A 435 -28.15 6.10 -14.98
CA ARG A 435 -29.08 5.60 -13.96
C ARG A 435 -28.41 5.41 -12.60
N ILE A 436 -27.24 4.78 -12.57
CA ILE A 436 -26.49 4.59 -11.32
C ILE A 436 -25.89 5.91 -10.82
N GLU A 437 -25.44 6.79 -11.72
CA GLU A 437 -24.98 8.14 -11.36
C GLU A 437 -26.11 9.05 -10.85
N ARG A 438 -27.37 8.80 -11.23
CA ARG A 438 -28.53 9.44 -10.60
C ARG A 438 -28.79 8.86 -9.21
N LEU A 439 -28.77 7.54 -9.06
CA LEU A 439 -28.92 6.87 -7.78
C LEU A 439 -27.89 7.38 -6.75
N TRP A 440 -26.62 7.51 -7.13
CA TRP A 440 -25.57 8.02 -6.23
C TRP A 440 -25.85 9.43 -5.72
N ARG A 441 -26.42 10.29 -6.56
CA ARG A 441 -26.81 11.65 -6.16
C ARG A 441 -27.98 11.64 -5.17
N ASP A 442 -28.95 10.76 -5.37
CA ASP A 442 -30.14 10.68 -4.53
C ASP A 442 -29.81 10.00 -3.17
N LEU A 443 -28.99 8.94 -3.16
CA LEU A 443 -28.44 8.32 -1.94
C LEU A 443 -27.60 9.30 -1.12
N TYR A 444 -26.70 10.05 -1.76
CA TYR A 444 -25.92 11.05 -1.04
C TYR A 444 -26.80 12.15 -0.46
N ALA A 445 -27.79 12.62 -1.23
CA ALA A 445 -28.61 13.75 -0.82
C ALA A 445 -29.61 13.44 0.29
N GLN A 446 -30.14 12.22 0.35
CA GLN A 446 -31.21 11.85 1.28
C GLN A 446 -30.71 11.01 2.46
N VAL A 447 -29.58 10.31 2.30
CA VAL A 447 -29.05 9.40 3.33
C VAL A 447 -27.66 9.83 3.78
N LEU A 448 -26.68 9.88 2.88
CA LEU A 448 -25.28 9.99 3.30
C LEU A 448 -24.88 11.39 3.77
N SER A 449 -25.55 12.46 3.32
CA SER A 449 -25.12 13.83 3.64
C SER A 449 -25.18 14.15 5.14
N VAL A 450 -26.14 13.60 5.87
CA VAL A 450 -26.26 13.83 7.32
C VAL A 450 -25.03 13.28 8.06
N TYR A 451 -24.57 12.08 7.69
CA TYR A 451 -23.37 11.47 8.27
C TYR A 451 -22.09 12.21 7.88
N TYR A 452 -22.01 12.69 6.63
CA TYR A 452 -20.87 13.51 6.19
C TYR A 452 -20.76 14.82 6.99
N GLU A 453 -21.87 15.54 7.19
CA GLU A 453 -21.87 16.78 8.00
C GLU A 453 -21.53 16.51 9.47
N LEU A 454 -22.07 15.42 10.04
CA LEU A 454 -21.80 15.01 11.42
C LEU A 454 -20.31 14.70 11.64
N PHE A 455 -19.69 13.93 10.74
CA PHE A 455 -18.28 13.57 10.88
C PHE A 455 -17.35 14.77 10.65
N TYR A 456 -17.70 15.67 9.73
CA TYR A 456 -16.98 16.94 9.59
C TYR A 456 -17.11 17.83 10.84
N ASP A 457 -18.25 17.81 11.53
CA ASP A 457 -18.41 18.55 12.78
C ASP A 457 -17.59 17.95 13.93
N PHE A 458 -17.52 16.62 14.02
CA PHE A 458 -16.64 15.93 14.96
C PHE A 458 -15.16 16.29 14.73
N GLU A 459 -14.74 16.44 13.48
CA GLU A 459 -13.38 16.92 13.16
C GLU A 459 -13.16 18.38 13.57
N ARG A 460 -14.13 19.28 13.29
CA ARG A 460 -14.00 20.71 13.63
C ARG A 460 -13.93 20.97 15.14
N ARG A 461 -14.64 20.18 15.94
CA ARG A 461 -14.68 20.31 17.41
C ARG A 461 -13.57 19.53 18.11
N GLY A 462 -12.76 18.77 17.37
CA GLY A 462 -11.66 17.97 17.93
C GLY A 462 -12.07 16.62 18.51
N TYR A 463 -13.32 16.17 18.35
CA TYR A 463 -13.77 14.84 18.81
C TYR A 463 -13.25 13.70 17.91
N LEU A 464 -13.02 13.99 16.63
CA LEU A 464 -12.56 13.02 15.63
C LEU A 464 -11.24 13.48 15.02
N ASN A 465 -10.17 12.75 15.28
CA ASN A 465 -8.90 12.92 14.57
C ASN A 465 -8.77 11.84 13.49
N VAL A 466 -8.81 12.25 12.22
CA VAL A 466 -8.74 11.32 11.08
C VAL A 466 -7.37 10.67 10.87
N GLN A 467 -6.32 11.16 11.54
CA GLN A 467 -5.01 10.50 11.58
C GLN A 467 -4.88 9.52 12.75
N ASN A 468 -5.85 9.51 13.68
CA ASN A 468 -5.90 8.56 14.78
C ASN A 468 -6.75 7.36 14.37
N GLU A 469 -6.09 6.21 14.15
CA GLU A 469 -6.74 4.97 13.71
C GLU A 469 -7.83 4.50 14.69
N MET A 470 -7.69 4.78 15.99
CA MET A 470 -8.71 4.46 16.99
C MET A 470 -9.96 5.33 16.83
N HIS A 471 -9.82 6.62 16.52
CA HIS A 471 -10.98 7.48 16.28
C HIS A 471 -11.70 7.08 14.99
N ILE A 472 -10.97 6.69 13.94
CA ILE A 472 -11.54 6.16 12.70
C ILE A 472 -12.24 4.81 12.94
N PHE A 473 -11.65 3.91 13.71
CA PHE A 473 -12.25 2.64 14.09
C PHE A 473 -13.53 2.83 14.90
N VAL A 474 -13.51 3.68 15.94
CA VAL A 474 -14.69 3.98 16.78
C VAL A 474 -15.79 4.62 15.94
N LEU A 475 -15.45 5.56 15.05
CA LEU A 475 -16.40 6.17 14.13
C LEU A 475 -17.02 5.14 13.18
N GLN A 476 -16.21 4.22 12.64
CA GLN A 476 -16.68 3.14 11.78
C GLN A 476 -17.59 2.17 12.52
N TYR A 477 -17.17 1.73 13.70
CA TYR A 477 -17.93 0.82 14.54
C TYR A 477 -19.29 1.40 14.94
N MET A 478 -19.34 2.68 15.33
CA MET A 478 -20.58 3.32 15.76
C MET A 478 -21.55 3.59 14.60
N PHE A 479 -21.05 4.01 13.43
CA PHE A 479 -21.91 4.55 12.38
C PHE A 479 -22.11 3.63 11.16
N LEU A 480 -21.36 2.53 10.99
CA LEU A 480 -21.52 1.63 9.84
C LEU A 480 -22.92 1.03 9.75
N ASP A 481 -23.42 0.50 10.87
CA ASP A 481 -24.75 -0.13 10.92
C ASP A 481 -25.86 0.91 10.86
N ILE A 482 -25.65 2.08 11.46
CA ILE A 482 -26.59 3.20 11.40
C ILE A 482 -26.75 3.69 9.94
N ILE A 483 -25.64 3.85 9.22
CA ILE A 483 -25.64 4.23 7.79
C ILE A 483 -26.33 3.14 6.96
N ASN A 484 -26.02 1.86 7.20
CA ASN A 484 -26.63 0.74 6.47
C ASN A 484 -28.14 0.61 6.73
N ASN A 485 -28.61 0.89 7.94
CA ASN A 485 -30.04 0.90 8.25
C ASN A 485 -30.76 2.02 7.47
N SER A 486 -30.20 3.23 7.46
CA SER A 486 -30.75 4.36 6.71
C SER A 486 -30.75 4.12 5.19
N LEU A 487 -29.72 3.44 4.66
CA LEU A 487 -29.70 2.99 3.27
C LEU A 487 -30.80 1.96 2.99
N SER A 488 -31.04 1.01 3.88
CA SER A 488 -32.12 0.02 3.74
C SER A 488 -33.50 0.67 3.71
N ILE A 489 -33.76 1.64 4.61
CA ILE A 489 -35.02 2.40 4.65
C ILE A 489 -35.21 3.16 3.34
N PHE A 490 -34.17 3.83 2.84
CA PHE A 490 -34.22 4.53 1.56
C PHE A 490 -34.50 3.60 0.39
N VAL A 491 -33.85 2.43 0.31
CA VAL A 491 -34.09 1.44 -0.76
C VAL A 491 -35.53 0.95 -0.74
N LYS A 492 -36.09 0.67 0.45
CA LYS A 492 -37.49 0.27 0.60
C LYS A 492 -38.46 1.38 0.17
N ALA A 493 -38.21 2.61 0.60
CA ALA A 493 -39.04 3.77 0.22
C ALA A 493 -38.94 4.02 -1.30
N TRP A 494 -37.74 3.97 -1.86
CA TRP A 494 -37.50 4.16 -3.29
C TRP A 494 -38.18 3.08 -4.11
N ASN A 495 -38.03 1.79 -3.79
CA ASN A 495 -38.60 0.74 -4.62
C ASN A 495 -40.15 0.77 -4.65
N ASN A 496 -40.78 1.43 -3.67
CA ASN A 496 -42.23 1.56 -3.55
C ASN A 496 -42.76 2.99 -3.83
N HIS A 497 -41.93 3.95 -4.21
CA HIS A 497 -42.41 5.31 -4.54
C HIS A 497 -42.97 5.35 -5.97
N ARG A 498 -44.01 6.15 -6.20
CA ARG A 498 -44.63 6.29 -7.53
C ARG A 498 -43.78 7.17 -8.43
N ILE A 499 -43.41 6.69 -9.61
CA ILE A 499 -42.67 7.47 -10.60
C ILE A 499 -43.66 8.18 -11.52
N ARG A 500 -43.71 9.52 -11.44
CA ARG A 500 -44.61 10.35 -12.26
C ARG A 500 -44.41 10.12 -13.78
N THR A 501 -43.18 9.90 -14.22
CA THR A 501 -42.81 9.67 -15.63
C THR A 501 -43.00 8.22 -16.11
N ALA A 502 -43.52 7.34 -15.26
CA ALA A 502 -43.83 5.94 -15.59
C ALA A 502 -45.27 5.62 -15.17
N GLU A 503 -46.20 6.51 -15.55
CA GLU A 503 -47.64 6.35 -15.30
C GLU A 503 -48.00 6.16 -13.81
N ARG A 504 -47.21 6.76 -12.91
CA ARG A 504 -47.33 6.60 -11.45
C ARG A 504 -47.12 5.17 -10.94
N ASN A 505 -46.58 4.27 -11.75
CA ASN A 505 -46.13 2.96 -11.27
C ASN A 505 -44.87 3.11 -10.41
N THR A 506 -44.75 2.23 -9.41
CA THR A 506 -43.55 2.12 -8.58
C THR A 506 -42.44 1.34 -9.30
N PRO A 507 -41.14 1.54 -8.97
CA PRO A 507 -40.06 0.73 -9.52
C PRO A 507 -40.31 -0.78 -9.38
N ARG A 508 -40.86 -1.21 -8.23
CA ARG A 508 -41.22 -2.61 -8.00
C ARG A 508 -42.36 -3.09 -8.93
N GLN A 509 -43.38 -2.27 -9.17
CA GLN A 509 -44.45 -2.60 -10.12
C GLN A 509 -43.95 -2.68 -11.55
N LEU A 510 -43.06 -1.76 -11.96
CA LEU A 510 -42.43 -1.79 -13.29
C LEU A 510 -41.55 -3.04 -13.48
N TRP A 511 -40.82 -3.45 -12.45
CA TRP A 511 -40.02 -4.68 -12.47
C TRP A 511 -40.90 -5.93 -12.63
N LEU A 512 -41.97 -6.05 -11.85
CA LEU A 512 -42.90 -7.19 -11.92
C LEU A 512 -43.63 -7.25 -13.27
N SER A 513 -44.11 -6.11 -13.78
CA SER A 513 -44.73 -6.02 -15.10
C SER A 513 -43.76 -6.42 -16.23
N GLY A 514 -42.51 -5.96 -16.16
CA GLY A 514 -41.46 -6.35 -17.11
C GLY A 514 -41.12 -7.84 -17.07
N MET A 515 -41.15 -8.48 -15.89
CA MET A 515 -40.97 -9.94 -15.79
C MET A 515 -42.13 -10.71 -16.41
N LEU A 516 -43.39 -10.32 -16.14
CA LEU A 516 -44.58 -10.98 -16.68
C LEU A 516 -44.64 -10.87 -18.21
N ASN A 517 -44.38 -9.69 -18.78
CA ASN A 517 -44.37 -9.50 -20.23
C ASN A 517 -43.32 -10.36 -20.95
N ASN A 518 -42.16 -10.60 -20.33
CA ASN A 518 -41.11 -11.49 -20.86
C ASN A 518 -41.49 -12.98 -20.77
N MET A 519 -42.35 -13.38 -19.84
CA MET A 519 -42.83 -14.77 -19.74
C MET A 519 -43.85 -15.08 -20.86
N TYR A 520 -44.73 -14.13 -21.19
CA TYR A 520 -45.75 -14.32 -22.23
C TYR A 520 -45.19 -14.23 -23.66
N SER A 521 -44.06 -13.56 -23.88
CA SER A 521 -43.42 -13.42 -25.21
C SER A 521 -42.58 -14.63 -25.64
N ASN A 522 -42.29 -15.59 -24.75
CA ASN A 522 -41.62 -16.86 -25.07
C ASN A 522 -42.58 -18.00 -25.49
N GLN A 523 -43.88 -17.73 -25.63
CA GLN A 523 -44.86 -18.65 -26.22
C GLN A 523 -45.20 -18.22 -27.66
N GLY A 524 -44.30 -18.54 -28.60
CA GLY A 524 -44.51 -18.40 -30.06
C GLY A 524 -44.40 -19.77 -30.76
N PRO A 525 -45.01 -19.97 -31.95
CA PRO A 525 -45.57 -21.24 -32.38
C PRO A 525 -44.51 -22.21 -32.91
N ASN A 526 -44.00 -23.10 -32.06
CA ASN A 526 -43.36 -24.36 -32.48
C ASN A 526 -43.37 -25.39 -31.34
N SER A 527 -44.54 -25.62 -30.75
CA SER A 527 -44.75 -26.67 -29.74
C SER A 527 -45.61 -27.80 -30.29
N ARG A 528 -44.97 -28.78 -30.93
CA ARG A 528 -45.50 -30.14 -31.03
C ARG A 528 -44.38 -31.11 -30.67
N ASN A 529 -44.32 -31.45 -29.39
CA ASN A 529 -44.00 -32.77 -28.86
C ASN A 529 -43.88 -32.67 -27.33
N PHE A 530 -45.03 -32.56 -26.67
CA PHE A 530 -45.19 -33.03 -25.30
C PHE A 530 -46.55 -33.71 -25.23
N SER A 531 -46.55 -35.03 -25.30
CA SER A 531 -47.62 -35.81 -24.68
C SER A 531 -46.99 -36.88 -23.80
N ASN A 532 -47.52 -36.91 -22.59
CA ASN A 532 -47.53 -38.01 -21.62
C ASN A 532 -46.32 -38.18 -20.71
N GLY A 533 -46.39 -37.44 -19.59
CA GLY A 533 -45.75 -37.77 -18.33
C GLY A 533 -46.28 -36.85 -17.24
N LYS A 534 -47.19 -37.36 -16.42
CA LYS A 534 -47.84 -36.67 -15.30
C LYS A 534 -46.79 -36.06 -14.36
N ASP A 535 -46.89 -34.76 -14.12
CA ASP A 535 -46.76 -34.12 -12.80
C ASP A 535 -46.82 -32.60 -12.97
N GLY A 536 -47.90 -32.00 -12.46
CA GLY A 536 -48.07 -30.55 -12.42
C GLY A 536 -47.19 -29.94 -11.34
N ARG A 537 -46.09 -29.28 -11.72
CA ARG A 537 -45.42 -28.22 -10.94
C ARG A 537 -44.83 -27.15 -11.85
N SER A 538 -45.00 -25.89 -11.44
CA SER A 538 -44.58 -24.68 -12.17
C SER A 538 -43.05 -24.61 -12.38
N PRO A 539 -42.56 -23.82 -13.37
CA PRO A 539 -41.13 -23.72 -13.72
C PRO A 539 -40.22 -23.15 -12.62
N ILE A 540 -40.75 -22.74 -11.47
CA ILE A 540 -39.98 -22.27 -10.31
C ILE A 540 -39.49 -23.45 -9.43
N GLY A 541 -40.08 -24.64 -9.56
CA GLY A 541 -39.70 -25.82 -8.77
C GLY A 541 -38.45 -26.57 -9.24
N LYS A 542 -38.03 -26.43 -10.51
CA LYS A 542 -36.87 -27.17 -11.07
C LYS A 542 -35.50 -26.56 -10.69
N CYS A 543 -35.46 -25.33 -10.19
CA CYS A 543 -34.21 -24.71 -9.72
C CYS A 543 -33.88 -25.01 -8.24
N ILE A 544 -34.77 -25.65 -7.48
CA ILE A 544 -34.60 -25.83 -6.02
C ILE A 544 -34.36 -27.31 -5.62
N GLN A 545 -34.55 -28.29 -6.50
CA GLN A 545 -34.31 -29.72 -6.20
C GLN A 545 -33.01 -30.33 -6.76
N GLY A 546 -32.11 -29.54 -7.36
CA GLY A 546 -30.84 -30.03 -7.91
C GLY A 546 -29.61 -29.87 -7.00
N ILE A 547 -29.78 -29.46 -5.73
CA ILE A 547 -28.67 -29.11 -4.81
C ILE A 547 -28.65 -29.97 -3.54
N GLN A 548 -29.44 -31.04 -3.45
CA GLN A 548 -29.32 -31.99 -2.35
C GLN A 548 -29.25 -33.42 -2.91
N ASN A 549 -28.16 -34.11 -2.57
CA ASN A 549 -27.85 -35.53 -2.82
C ASN A 549 -27.15 -35.85 -4.14
N VAL A 550 -25.81 -35.69 -4.18
CA VAL A 550 -24.90 -36.70 -4.75
C VAL A 550 -23.61 -36.73 -3.92
N GLU A 551 -23.45 -37.78 -3.14
CA GLU A 551 -22.21 -38.21 -2.51
C GLU A 551 -21.15 -38.51 -3.58
N ILE A 552 -20.05 -37.74 -3.58
CA ILE A 552 -18.84 -38.05 -4.36
C ILE A 552 -17.73 -38.44 -3.38
N ALA A 553 -17.98 -39.47 -2.57
CA ALA A 553 -16.98 -40.08 -1.70
C ALA A 553 -16.53 -41.47 -2.17
N GLU A 554 -17.28 -42.16 -3.06
CA GLU A 554 -17.02 -43.57 -3.38
C GLU A 554 -16.50 -43.88 -4.79
N ILE A 555 -16.43 -42.93 -5.72
CA ILE A 555 -15.90 -43.19 -7.08
C ILE A 555 -14.37 -42.88 -7.19
N LEU A 556 -13.77 -42.25 -6.17
CA LEU A 556 -12.36 -41.86 -6.20
C LEU A 556 -11.37 -42.96 -5.73
N ASN A 557 -11.83 -44.10 -5.22
CA ASN A 557 -10.93 -45.11 -4.64
C ASN A 557 -10.54 -46.31 -5.53
N ASN A 558 -11.18 -46.59 -6.67
CA ASN A 558 -10.94 -47.87 -7.38
C ASN A 558 -10.56 -47.82 -8.86
N ARG A 559 -9.87 -46.76 -9.32
CA ARG A 559 -9.13 -46.81 -10.61
C ARG A 559 -7.71 -46.24 -10.53
N GLN A 560 -7.07 -46.40 -9.38
CA GLN A 560 -5.60 -46.44 -9.28
C GLN A 560 -5.12 -47.74 -9.92
N GLY A 561 -4.70 -47.69 -11.17
CA GLY A 561 -4.14 -48.86 -11.86
C GLY A 561 -3.46 -48.53 -13.18
N ASN A 562 -4.18 -47.99 -14.16
CA ASN A 562 -3.68 -48.01 -15.55
C ASN A 562 -3.74 -46.68 -16.33
N ARG A 563 -3.69 -45.52 -15.65
CA ARG A 563 -3.60 -44.20 -16.33
C ARG A 563 -2.44 -43.32 -15.86
N ARG A 564 -1.39 -43.91 -15.28
CA ARG A 564 -0.15 -43.20 -14.93
C ARG A 564 0.78 -42.90 -16.11
N ALA A 565 0.38 -43.19 -17.36
CA ALA A 565 1.28 -43.10 -18.51
C ALA A 565 1.03 -41.97 -19.53
N ASN A 566 -0.03 -41.13 -19.48
CA ASN A 566 -0.29 -40.25 -20.64
C ASN A 566 -0.97 -38.87 -20.47
N LEU A 567 -0.88 -38.18 -19.32
CA LEU A 567 -1.26 -36.75 -19.23
C LEU A 567 -0.21 -35.83 -18.57
N ASN A 568 1.05 -36.29 -18.56
CA ASN A 568 2.22 -35.40 -18.45
C ASN A 568 2.67 -34.98 -19.85
N ARG A 569 2.05 -33.95 -20.40
CA ARG A 569 2.76 -32.98 -21.24
C ARG A 569 2.26 -31.58 -20.87
N ARG A 570 2.65 -31.11 -19.68
CA ARG A 570 2.91 -29.67 -19.52
C ARG A 570 4.06 -29.39 -20.47
N GLN A 571 3.74 -28.90 -21.65
CA GLN A 571 4.76 -28.52 -22.59
C GLN A 571 5.58 -27.40 -21.96
N ASP A 572 6.90 -27.58 -21.96
CA ASP A 572 7.82 -26.66 -21.31
C ASP A 572 7.66 -25.26 -21.95
N PRO A 573 7.31 -24.21 -21.19
CA PRO A 573 7.22 -22.85 -21.71
C PRO A 573 8.49 -22.38 -22.43
N PHE A 574 9.66 -22.95 -22.11
CA PHE A 574 10.91 -22.72 -22.84
C PHE A 574 10.93 -23.33 -24.24
N GLU A 575 10.17 -24.39 -24.48
CA GLU A 575 10.03 -25.07 -25.77
C GLU A 575 8.90 -24.43 -26.60
N ILE A 576 7.75 -24.11 -25.99
CA ILE A 576 6.54 -23.70 -26.72
C ILE A 576 6.40 -22.20 -27.00
N LEU A 577 6.98 -21.33 -26.18
CA LEU A 577 6.88 -19.88 -26.39
C LEU A 577 8.15 -19.37 -27.06
N ASN A 578 8.05 -18.59 -28.12
CA ASN A 578 9.21 -17.86 -28.64
C ASN A 578 9.65 -16.75 -27.65
N GLU A 579 10.87 -16.22 -27.80
CA GLU A 579 11.47 -15.26 -26.86
C GLU A 579 10.57 -14.05 -26.58
N ARG A 580 9.96 -13.49 -27.62
CA ARG A 580 9.06 -12.34 -27.52
C ARG A 580 7.80 -12.65 -26.72
N MET A 581 7.21 -13.83 -26.93
CA MET A 581 6.02 -14.28 -26.19
C MET A 581 6.38 -14.68 -24.76
N PHE A 582 7.55 -15.29 -24.56
CA PHE A 582 8.06 -15.65 -23.25
C PHE A 582 8.28 -14.40 -22.38
N ILE A 583 8.93 -13.35 -22.91
CA ILE A 583 9.07 -12.05 -22.23
C ILE A 583 7.70 -11.38 -22.02
N LYS A 584 6.77 -11.49 -22.99
CA LYS A 584 5.44 -10.90 -22.83
C LYS A 584 4.63 -11.57 -21.72
N VAL A 585 4.83 -12.87 -21.48
CA VAL A 585 4.11 -13.66 -20.47
C VAL A 585 4.82 -13.60 -19.11
N PHE A 586 6.11 -13.88 -19.08
CA PHE A 586 6.90 -14.04 -17.85
C PHE A 586 7.70 -12.79 -17.46
N ARG A 587 7.74 -11.75 -18.31
CA ARG A 587 8.48 -10.49 -18.10
C ARG A 587 9.99 -10.65 -17.92
N LEU A 588 10.52 -11.85 -18.20
CA LEU A 588 11.94 -12.21 -18.15
C LEU A 588 12.30 -12.91 -19.47
N SER A 589 13.54 -12.76 -19.92
CA SER A 589 14.06 -13.54 -21.06
C SER A 589 14.25 -14.99 -20.65
N LYS A 590 14.21 -15.92 -21.61
CA LYS A 590 14.50 -17.33 -21.31
C LYS A 590 15.87 -17.49 -20.68
N GLN A 591 16.87 -16.78 -21.21
CA GLN A 591 18.22 -16.82 -20.66
C GLN A 591 18.26 -16.41 -19.19
N LEU A 592 17.62 -15.29 -18.85
CA LEU A 592 17.58 -14.79 -17.48
C LEU A 592 16.88 -15.77 -16.52
N VAL A 593 15.86 -16.50 -16.99
CA VAL A 593 15.22 -17.55 -16.18
C VAL A 593 16.15 -18.76 -16.01
N ARG A 594 16.94 -19.16 -17.01
CA ARG A 594 17.94 -20.24 -16.85
C ARG A 594 19.04 -19.86 -15.87
N ASP A 595 19.58 -18.65 -15.99
CA ASP A 595 20.59 -18.12 -15.08
C ASP A 595 20.05 -18.06 -13.65
N LEU A 596 18.79 -17.64 -13.48
CA LEU A 596 18.11 -17.64 -12.20
C LEU A 596 17.94 -19.05 -11.64
N LEU A 597 17.58 -20.04 -12.46
CA LEU A 597 17.44 -21.42 -12.02
C LEU A 597 18.78 -21.99 -11.55
N GLN A 598 19.90 -21.68 -12.22
CA GLN A 598 21.23 -22.11 -11.78
C GLN A 598 21.62 -21.54 -10.40
N ILE A 599 21.23 -20.28 -10.12
CA ILE A 599 21.45 -19.65 -8.80
C ILE A 599 20.56 -20.29 -7.74
N LEU A 600 19.33 -20.67 -8.10
CA LEU A 600 18.33 -21.20 -7.18
C LEU A 600 18.50 -22.70 -6.90
N ASP A 601 19.11 -23.46 -7.80
CA ASP A 601 19.23 -24.94 -7.73
C ASP A 601 19.76 -25.47 -6.38
N PRO A 602 20.81 -24.89 -5.76
CA PRO A 602 21.30 -25.34 -4.46
C PRO A 602 20.29 -25.16 -3.30
N TYR A 603 19.32 -24.25 -3.49
CA TYR A 603 18.32 -23.87 -2.48
C TYR A 603 16.91 -24.40 -2.78
N ILE A 604 16.65 -24.80 -4.03
CA ILE A 604 15.45 -25.51 -4.46
C ILE A 604 15.83 -26.99 -4.57
N GLN A 605 16.08 -27.64 -3.43
CA GLN A 605 16.23 -29.09 -3.45
C GLN A 605 14.91 -29.70 -3.93
N GLY A 606 14.97 -30.43 -5.05
CA GLY A 606 13.82 -31.16 -5.58
C GLY A 606 13.29 -32.18 -4.56
N PRO A 607 12.14 -32.82 -4.83
CA PRO A 607 11.67 -33.92 -4.00
C PRO A 607 12.63 -35.11 -4.18
N SER A 608 13.75 -35.12 -3.46
CA SER A 608 14.42 -36.37 -3.16
C SER A 608 13.39 -37.24 -2.47
N ARG A 609 13.21 -38.46 -2.97
CA ARG A 609 12.34 -39.45 -2.35
C ARG A 609 12.83 -39.89 -0.96
N ASP A 610 13.95 -39.35 -0.48
CA ASP A 610 14.32 -39.35 0.92
C ASP A 610 13.97 -38.00 1.58
N SER A 611 12.92 -38.04 2.39
CA SER A 611 12.39 -36.94 3.21
C SER A 611 13.32 -36.51 4.37
N ALA A 612 14.63 -36.72 4.26
CA ALA A 612 15.56 -36.47 5.35
C ALA A 612 16.66 -35.50 4.93
N LEU A 613 16.77 -34.39 5.67
CA LEU A 613 18.08 -33.77 5.92
C LEU A 613 19.09 -34.89 6.21
N ASP A 614 20.27 -34.80 5.61
CA ASP A 614 21.36 -35.76 5.82
C ASP A 614 21.56 -36.07 7.32
N LYS A 615 21.82 -37.35 7.64
CA LYS A 615 21.96 -37.82 9.02
C LYS A 615 23.06 -37.04 9.74
N GLN A 616 24.16 -36.72 9.07
CA GLN A 616 25.24 -35.92 9.67
C GLN A 616 24.80 -34.48 9.93
N ALA A 617 24.02 -33.87 9.02
CA ALA A 617 23.47 -32.54 9.23
C ALA A 617 22.54 -32.47 10.46
N LYS A 618 21.65 -33.46 10.65
CA LYS A 618 20.76 -33.55 11.83
C LYS A 618 21.55 -33.73 13.12
N VAL A 619 22.57 -34.58 13.11
CA VAL A 619 23.47 -34.78 14.26
C VAL A 619 24.22 -33.48 14.59
N GLY A 620 24.72 -32.77 13.58
CA GLY A 620 25.38 -31.47 13.74
C GLY A 620 24.46 -30.40 14.34
N ILE A 621 23.19 -30.35 13.91
CA ILE A 621 22.18 -29.46 14.51
C ILE A 621 21.98 -29.81 16.00
N SER A 622 21.85 -31.10 16.32
CA SER A 622 21.69 -31.55 17.70
C SER A 622 22.87 -31.16 18.60
N PHE A 623 24.10 -31.23 18.11
CA PHE A 623 25.26 -30.76 18.87
C PHE A 623 25.20 -29.26 19.14
N ARG A 624 24.80 -28.45 18.15
CA ARG A 624 24.72 -26.99 18.32
C ARG A 624 23.57 -26.55 19.23
N PHE A 625 22.44 -27.26 19.21
CA PHE A 625 21.38 -27.02 20.20
C PHE A 625 21.84 -27.37 21.62
N TYR A 626 22.60 -28.46 21.78
CA TYR A 626 23.18 -28.81 23.07
C TYR A 626 24.21 -27.78 23.55
N ASP A 627 25.15 -27.38 22.68
CA ASP A 627 26.17 -26.38 23.01
C ASP A 627 25.54 -25.02 23.41
N LYS A 628 24.52 -24.58 22.67
CA LYS A 628 23.90 -23.26 22.85
C LYS A 628 22.86 -23.20 23.97
N TYR A 629 22.15 -24.30 24.22
CA TYR A 629 21.00 -24.30 25.13
C TYR A 629 21.10 -25.37 26.24
N GLY A 630 21.97 -26.35 26.13
CA GLY A 630 22.06 -27.48 27.05
C GLY A 630 21.03 -28.59 26.78
N LEU A 631 20.36 -28.57 25.62
CA LEU A 631 19.36 -29.59 25.25
C LEU A 631 19.92 -30.59 24.24
N PRO A 632 20.15 -31.85 24.65
CA PRO A 632 20.61 -32.89 23.73
C PRO A 632 19.47 -33.31 22.79
N GLY A 633 19.82 -33.94 21.67
CA GLY A 633 18.86 -34.59 20.77
C GLY A 633 18.01 -33.68 19.88
N VAL A 634 18.05 -32.36 20.06
CA VAL A 634 17.19 -31.42 19.33
C VAL A 634 17.67 -31.22 17.89
N ILE A 635 16.92 -31.74 16.92
CA ILE A 635 17.26 -31.61 15.49
C ILE A 635 16.58 -30.42 14.79
N GLY A 636 15.85 -29.61 15.55
CA GLY A 636 15.16 -28.41 15.07
C GLY A 636 14.04 -27.97 16.01
N ALA A 637 13.67 -26.70 15.91
CA ALA A 637 12.51 -26.13 16.60
C ALA A 637 11.37 -25.94 15.60
N ILE A 638 10.16 -26.37 15.98
CA ILE A 638 8.95 -26.27 15.17
C ILE A 638 7.99 -25.24 15.76
N ASP A 639 7.44 -24.40 14.89
CA ASP A 639 6.39 -23.46 15.24
C ASP A 639 5.56 -23.12 14.00
N CYS A 640 4.37 -22.60 14.26
CA CYS A 640 3.41 -22.19 13.27
C CYS A 640 3.31 -20.67 13.25
N THR A 641 3.35 -20.09 12.05
CA THR A 641 3.13 -18.65 11.87
C THR A 641 1.97 -18.41 10.92
N HIS A 642 1.06 -17.52 11.33
CA HIS A 642 0.03 -17.05 10.44
C HIS A 642 0.59 -16.02 9.46
N VAL A 643 0.44 -16.30 8.16
CA VAL A 643 0.63 -15.32 7.10
C VAL A 643 -0.75 -14.87 6.65
N ALA A 644 -1.04 -13.58 6.83
CA ALA A 644 -2.34 -13.03 6.46
C ALA A 644 -2.54 -13.16 4.95
N ILE A 645 -3.64 -13.81 4.58
CA ILE A 645 -4.07 -13.91 3.19
C ILE A 645 -5.37 -13.14 3.04
N PHE A 646 -5.62 -12.69 1.83
CA PHE A 646 -6.95 -12.21 1.52
C PHE A 646 -7.93 -13.39 1.61
N PRO A 647 -9.09 -13.23 2.28
CA PRO A 647 -10.09 -14.29 2.42
C PRO A 647 -10.36 -14.96 1.08
N PRO A 648 -10.33 -16.31 1.03
CA PRO A 648 -10.97 -17.03 -0.05
C PRO A 648 -12.47 -16.75 -0.03
N SER A 649 -13.16 -16.88 -1.15
CA SER A 649 -14.60 -16.60 -1.17
C SER A 649 -15.38 -17.63 -0.36
N GLN A 650 -16.43 -17.19 0.36
CA GLN A 650 -17.27 -18.05 1.19
C GLN A 650 -17.97 -19.20 0.44
N ASN A 651 -18.05 -19.10 -0.89
CA ASN A 651 -18.60 -20.12 -1.78
C ASN A 651 -17.53 -20.79 -2.67
N ASP A 652 -16.23 -20.63 -2.35
CA ASP A 652 -15.17 -21.36 -3.04
C ASP A 652 -15.18 -22.82 -2.56
N GLU A 653 -15.65 -23.74 -3.41
CA GLU A 653 -15.71 -25.17 -3.12
C GLU A 653 -14.32 -25.79 -2.87
N VAL A 654 -13.26 -25.18 -3.41
CA VAL A 654 -11.88 -25.65 -3.29
C VAL A 654 -11.21 -25.05 -2.05
N TYR A 655 -11.52 -23.80 -1.71
CA TYR A 655 -10.97 -23.07 -0.56
C TYR A 655 -12.07 -22.41 0.29
N PRO A 656 -12.84 -23.18 1.08
CA PRO A 656 -13.92 -22.62 1.89
C PRO A 656 -13.40 -21.51 2.83
N GLU A 657 -13.99 -20.33 2.81
CA GLU A 657 -13.46 -19.18 3.57
C GLU A 657 -13.26 -19.44 5.07
N HIS A 658 -14.23 -20.10 5.70
CA HIS A 658 -14.28 -20.31 7.15
C HIS A 658 -13.09 -21.13 7.68
N ILE A 659 -12.51 -22.03 6.87
CA ILE A 659 -11.32 -22.77 7.29
C ILE A 659 -10.07 -21.89 7.30
N TYR A 660 -10.08 -20.70 6.70
CA TYR A 660 -8.93 -19.80 6.71
C TYR A 660 -8.95 -18.79 7.87
N VAL A 661 -10.03 -18.72 8.64
CA VAL A 661 -10.15 -17.84 9.81
C VAL A 661 -9.40 -18.46 11.00
N ASN A 662 -8.37 -17.79 11.49
CA ASN A 662 -7.63 -18.25 12.66
C ASN A 662 -8.28 -17.84 13.99
N ARG A 663 -7.72 -18.33 15.10
CA ARG A 663 -8.13 -17.98 16.48
C ARG A 663 -8.10 -16.48 16.81
N LYS A 664 -7.34 -15.68 16.05
CA LYS A 664 -7.25 -14.21 16.18
C LYS A 664 -8.24 -13.48 15.24
N ASN A 665 -9.23 -14.20 14.71
CA ASN A 665 -10.31 -13.70 13.84
C ASN A 665 -9.83 -12.99 12.57
N TYR A 666 -8.76 -13.49 11.94
CA TYR A 666 -8.37 -13.02 10.61
C TYR A 666 -7.98 -14.17 9.66
N HIS A 667 -8.14 -13.95 8.36
CA HIS A 667 -7.81 -14.92 7.32
C HIS A 667 -6.31 -15.08 7.17
N SER A 668 -5.85 -16.32 7.25
CA SER A 668 -4.44 -16.62 7.13
C SER A 668 -4.21 -18.01 6.57
N LEU A 669 -3.01 -18.23 6.05
CA LEU A 669 -2.43 -19.56 6.02
C LEU A 669 -1.73 -19.76 7.35
N ASN A 670 -2.00 -20.89 7.99
CA ASN A 670 -1.20 -21.34 9.11
C ASN A 670 0.02 -22.09 8.54
N VAL A 671 1.18 -21.44 8.61
CA VAL A 671 2.42 -21.91 7.99
C VAL A 671 3.27 -22.58 9.05
N GLN A 672 3.45 -23.89 8.95
CA GLN A 672 4.39 -24.62 9.80
C GLN A 672 5.81 -24.43 9.29
N LEU A 673 6.73 -24.15 10.21
CA LEU A 673 8.15 -23.94 9.94
C LEU A 673 8.98 -24.76 10.92
N VAL A 674 10.04 -25.39 10.41
CA VAL A 674 11.11 -25.97 11.22
C VAL A 674 12.38 -25.22 10.92
N CYS A 675 13.07 -24.74 11.95
CA CYS A 675 14.37 -24.10 11.79
C CYS A 675 15.45 -24.75 12.67
N ASP A 676 16.70 -24.58 12.26
CA ASP A 676 17.86 -24.94 13.07
C ASP A 676 18.28 -23.81 14.04
N ASP A 677 19.37 -24.03 14.79
CA ASP A 677 19.95 -23.10 15.75
C ASP A 677 20.46 -21.78 15.13
N GLN A 678 20.65 -21.78 13.80
CA GLN A 678 21.16 -20.67 12.98
C GLN A 678 20.04 -19.94 12.22
N LEU A 679 18.78 -20.19 12.56
CA LEU A 679 17.59 -19.59 11.93
C LEU A 679 17.41 -20.00 10.45
N ARG A 680 18.08 -21.05 9.98
CA ARG A 680 17.86 -21.59 8.62
C ARG A 680 16.59 -22.42 8.63
N ILE A 681 15.72 -22.16 7.66
CA ILE A 681 14.46 -22.88 7.51
C ILE A 681 14.77 -24.22 6.85
N THR A 682 14.61 -25.31 7.59
CA THR A 682 14.88 -26.68 7.12
C THR A 682 13.63 -27.36 6.57
N ASN A 683 12.45 -26.93 7.02
CA ASN A 683 11.17 -27.35 6.47
C ASN A 683 10.15 -26.22 6.55
N ILE A 684 9.29 -26.14 5.53
CA ILE A 684 8.15 -25.22 5.52
C ILE A 684 6.92 -25.91 4.91
N ASN A 685 5.76 -25.67 5.52
CA ASN A 685 4.49 -26.14 5.03
C ASN A 685 3.44 -25.03 5.09
N ALA A 686 3.29 -24.32 3.97
CA ALA A 686 2.35 -23.21 3.82
C ALA A 686 0.98 -23.62 3.27
N ARG A 687 0.62 -24.91 3.33
CA ARG A 687 -0.58 -25.45 2.66
C ARG A 687 -1.86 -25.34 3.49
N PHE A 688 -1.73 -25.08 4.78
CA PHE A 688 -2.84 -25.24 5.70
C PHE A 688 -3.62 -23.95 5.91
N PRO A 689 -4.96 -24.03 5.92
CA PRO A 689 -5.84 -22.93 6.27
C PRO A 689 -5.63 -22.43 7.71
N GLY A 690 -5.91 -21.16 7.96
CA GLY A 690 -5.69 -20.47 9.23
C GLY A 690 -6.47 -21.01 10.44
N SER A 691 -7.60 -21.69 10.24
CA SER A 691 -8.34 -22.34 11.33
C SER A 691 -7.69 -23.63 11.81
N THR A 692 -6.75 -24.16 11.03
CA THR A 692 -6.11 -25.44 11.31
C THR A 692 -5.20 -25.30 12.52
N HIS A 693 -5.44 -26.12 13.55
CA HIS A 693 -4.56 -26.18 14.72
C HIS A 693 -3.17 -26.74 14.37
N ASP A 694 -2.16 -26.24 15.06
CA ASP A 694 -0.75 -26.58 14.83
C ASP A 694 -0.49 -28.10 14.94
N ALA A 695 -1.10 -28.75 15.94
CA ALA A 695 -1.08 -30.20 16.11
C ALA A 695 -1.66 -30.97 14.91
N TYR A 696 -2.73 -30.43 14.29
CA TYR A 696 -3.35 -31.05 13.12
C TYR A 696 -2.43 -30.93 11.91
N ILE A 697 -1.83 -29.76 11.68
CA ILE A 697 -0.84 -29.52 10.61
C ILE A 697 0.33 -30.50 10.76
N TRP A 698 0.86 -30.65 11.98
CA TRP A 698 1.90 -31.62 12.29
C TRP A 698 1.49 -33.05 11.94
N SER A 699 0.32 -33.51 12.40
CA SER A 699 -0.15 -34.88 12.13
C SER A 699 -0.33 -35.21 10.63
N HIS A 700 -0.57 -34.18 9.80
CA HIS A 700 -0.75 -34.31 8.34
C HIS A 700 0.45 -33.80 7.54
N SER A 701 1.60 -33.62 8.19
CA SER A 701 2.83 -33.15 7.54
C SER A 701 3.75 -34.33 7.20
N ASN A 702 4.38 -34.29 6.02
CA ASN A 702 5.39 -35.28 5.64
C ASN A 702 6.59 -35.29 6.60
N VAL A 703 6.87 -34.14 7.24
CA VAL A 703 7.97 -34.03 8.21
C VAL A 703 7.69 -34.83 9.49
N SER A 704 6.42 -34.97 9.89
CA SER A 704 6.04 -35.81 11.05
C SER A 704 6.38 -37.27 10.84
N GLU A 705 6.04 -37.82 9.68
CA GLU A 705 6.41 -39.20 9.33
C GLU A 705 7.92 -39.37 9.22
N ALA A 706 8.60 -38.43 8.54
CA ALA A 706 10.05 -38.48 8.36
C ALA A 706 10.80 -38.44 9.70
N VAL A 707 10.38 -37.59 10.63
CA VAL A 707 11.01 -37.43 11.95
C VAL A 707 10.64 -38.61 12.87
N SER A 708 9.41 -39.14 12.79
CA SER A 708 9.03 -40.37 13.50
C SER A 708 9.86 -41.57 13.04
N ASN A 709 10.02 -41.77 11.74
CA ASN A 709 10.86 -42.83 11.18
C ASN A 709 12.34 -42.66 11.59
N PHE A 710 12.85 -41.42 11.54
CA PHE A 710 14.21 -41.11 11.99
C PHE A 710 14.40 -41.40 13.48
N ASN A 711 13.45 -41.02 14.33
CA ASN A 711 13.48 -41.27 15.77
C ASN A 711 13.36 -42.78 16.08
N ARG A 712 12.54 -43.54 15.36
CA ARG A 712 12.48 -45.01 15.53
C ARG A 712 13.83 -45.68 15.29
N GLN A 713 14.60 -45.16 14.33
CA GLN A 713 15.96 -45.63 14.04
C GLN A 713 17.01 -45.01 14.98
N ASN A 714 16.74 -43.83 15.53
CA ASN A 714 17.66 -43.06 16.36
C ASN A 714 16.88 -42.38 17.52
N PRO A 715 16.55 -43.10 18.60
CA PRO A 715 15.58 -42.67 19.62
C PRO A 715 15.93 -41.37 20.36
N SER A 716 17.20 -40.99 20.36
CA SER A 716 17.72 -39.80 21.03
C SER A 716 17.43 -38.48 20.30
N TYR A 717 16.92 -38.52 19.07
CA TYR A 717 16.74 -37.30 18.27
C TYR A 717 15.27 -36.95 18.05
N TYR A 718 14.92 -35.69 18.30
CA TYR A 718 13.54 -35.19 18.26
C TYR A 718 13.47 -33.70 17.91
N LEU A 719 12.27 -33.25 17.50
CA LEU A 719 11.95 -31.83 17.38
C LEU A 719 11.44 -31.29 18.72
N ILE A 720 11.54 -29.98 18.92
CA ILE A 720 10.91 -29.27 20.05
C ILE A 720 9.81 -28.34 19.55
N GLY A 721 8.63 -28.39 20.18
CA GLY A 721 7.47 -27.55 19.87
C GLY A 721 6.86 -26.93 21.11
N ASP A 722 5.83 -26.10 20.92
CA ASP A 722 5.07 -25.53 22.02
C ASP A 722 4.14 -26.55 22.72
N SER A 723 3.42 -26.11 23.75
CA SER A 723 2.49 -26.96 24.51
C SER A 723 1.20 -27.32 23.74
N GLY A 724 0.96 -26.70 22.59
CA GLY A 724 -0.17 -27.01 21.71
C GLY A 724 0.05 -28.30 20.90
N TYR A 725 1.30 -28.77 20.78
CA TYR A 725 1.62 -30.04 20.16
C TYR A 725 1.42 -31.24 21.10
N PRO A 726 1.12 -32.43 20.56
CA PRO A 726 1.05 -33.64 21.35
C PRO A 726 2.46 -34.15 21.69
N LEU A 727 2.73 -34.37 22.98
CA LEU A 727 3.99 -34.99 23.44
C LEU A 727 4.16 -36.38 22.80
N ARG A 728 5.30 -36.57 22.10
CA ARG A 728 5.68 -37.82 21.42
C ARG A 728 7.19 -38.05 21.53
N PRO A 729 7.70 -39.27 21.28
CA PRO A 729 9.14 -39.54 21.34
C PRO A 729 9.96 -38.67 20.40
N TRP A 730 9.38 -38.31 19.26
CA TRP A 730 9.98 -37.56 18.18
C TRP A 730 9.59 -36.07 18.16
N LEU A 731 8.71 -35.64 19.08
CA LEU A 731 8.29 -34.24 19.26
C LEU A 731 8.08 -33.94 20.75
N GLN A 732 9.03 -33.23 21.33
CA GLN A 732 9.05 -32.85 22.74
C GLN A 732 8.34 -31.50 22.95
N THR A 733 7.66 -31.37 24.09
CA THR A 733 6.89 -30.17 24.49
C THR A 733 7.23 -29.80 25.93
N PRO A 734 7.07 -28.54 26.38
CA PRO A 734 7.42 -28.16 27.74
C PRO A 734 6.57 -28.92 28.79
N ILE A 735 7.14 -29.13 29.97
CA ILE A 735 6.44 -29.70 31.13
C ILE A 735 5.46 -28.65 31.66
N ARG A 736 4.27 -29.06 32.08
CA ARG A 736 3.27 -28.14 32.65
C ARG A 736 3.65 -27.80 34.08
N ASP A 737 3.73 -26.50 34.36
CA ASP A 737 3.88 -25.90 35.69
C ASP A 737 4.88 -26.60 36.63
N PRO A 738 6.15 -26.81 36.21
CA PRO A 738 7.15 -27.38 37.11
C PRO A 738 7.48 -26.40 38.26
N PRO A 739 7.58 -26.88 39.51
CA PRO A 739 7.89 -26.02 40.64
C PRO A 739 9.26 -25.33 40.48
N PRO A 740 9.39 -24.03 40.81
CA PRO A 740 10.68 -23.33 40.76
C PRO A 740 11.78 -24.05 41.55
N GLY A 741 13.00 -24.09 41.00
CA GLY A 741 14.15 -24.74 41.64
C GLY A 741 14.25 -26.25 41.46
N THR A 742 13.31 -26.88 40.73
CA THR A 742 13.38 -28.30 40.36
C THR A 742 14.21 -28.51 39.07
N PRO A 743 14.79 -29.70 38.85
CA PRO A 743 15.39 -30.08 37.57
C PRO A 743 14.44 -29.89 36.38
N GLU A 744 13.14 -30.16 36.56
CA GLU A 744 12.10 -29.94 35.55
C GLU A 744 11.94 -28.45 35.20
N TYR A 745 12.10 -27.55 36.19
CA TYR A 745 12.07 -26.11 35.96
C TYR A 745 13.32 -25.63 35.19
N ALA A 746 14.50 -26.17 35.51
CA ALA A 746 15.73 -25.90 34.78
C ALA A 746 15.65 -26.38 33.31
N TYR A 747 15.14 -27.61 33.11
CA TYR A 747 14.83 -28.15 31.79
C TYR A 747 13.87 -27.24 31.01
N ASN A 748 12.75 -26.82 31.61
CA ASN A 748 11.79 -25.94 30.95
C ASN A 748 12.38 -24.56 30.62
N THR A 749 13.27 -24.04 31.45
CA THR A 749 13.95 -22.76 31.21
C THR A 749 14.85 -22.86 29.97
N SER A 750 15.64 -23.94 29.88
CA SER A 750 16.43 -24.22 28.68
C SER A 750 15.54 -24.47 27.45
N PHE A 751 14.46 -25.24 27.61
CA PHE A 751 13.50 -25.56 26.55
C PHE A 751 12.89 -24.29 25.94
N LYS A 752 12.45 -23.35 26.79
CA LYS A 752 11.93 -22.04 26.34
C LYS A 752 12.97 -21.25 25.54
N ARG A 753 14.24 -21.25 25.96
CA ARG A 753 15.34 -20.56 25.25
C ARG A 753 15.65 -21.20 23.90
N ALA A 754 15.62 -22.53 23.80
CA ALA A 754 15.83 -23.22 22.53
C ALA A 754 14.66 -22.98 21.57
N ARG A 755 13.41 -23.06 22.08
CA ARG A 755 12.19 -22.81 21.31
C ARG A 755 12.11 -21.38 20.77
N SER A 756 12.62 -20.38 21.48
CA SER A 756 12.61 -18.98 20.98
C SER A 756 13.37 -18.79 19.65
N THR A 757 14.20 -19.76 19.25
CA THR A 757 14.87 -19.77 17.95
C THR A 757 13.90 -19.76 16.78
N VAL A 758 12.82 -20.56 16.83
CA VAL A 758 11.84 -20.58 15.72
C VAL A 758 10.94 -19.35 15.72
N GLU A 759 10.65 -18.77 16.88
CA GLU A 759 9.95 -17.47 16.98
C GLU A 759 10.78 -16.35 16.36
N ARG A 760 12.10 -16.30 16.66
CA ARG A 760 13.03 -15.35 16.04
C ARG A 760 13.16 -15.58 14.53
N CYS A 761 13.18 -16.84 14.08
CA CYS A 761 13.18 -17.18 12.66
C CYS A 761 11.92 -16.63 11.96
N ASN A 762 10.74 -16.84 12.57
CA ASN A 762 9.46 -16.31 12.09
C ASN A 762 9.45 -14.78 11.99
N GLY A 763 9.94 -14.09 13.04
CA GLY A 763 10.08 -12.64 13.06
C GLY A 763 11.01 -12.14 11.95
N LEU A 764 12.20 -12.73 11.83
CA LEU A 764 13.20 -12.35 10.84
C LEU A 764 12.72 -12.56 9.40
N LEU A 765 12.06 -13.70 9.12
CA LEU A 765 11.48 -14.00 7.81
C LEU A 765 10.47 -12.92 7.39
N LYS A 766 9.59 -12.51 8.31
CA LYS A 766 8.57 -11.47 8.07
C LYS A 766 9.16 -10.07 7.97
N MET A 767 10.21 -9.76 8.72
CA MET A 767 10.90 -8.48 8.64
C MET A 767 11.67 -8.33 7.32
N ARG A 768 12.36 -9.39 6.89
CA ARG A 768 13.08 -9.44 5.61
C ARG A 768 12.13 -9.37 4.42
N PHE A 769 11.01 -10.08 4.49
CA PHE A 769 9.96 -10.07 3.46
C PHE A 769 8.67 -9.49 4.04
N ARG A 770 8.61 -8.16 4.09
CA ARG A 770 7.49 -7.41 4.67
C ARG A 770 6.12 -7.77 4.07
N CYS A 771 6.06 -8.36 2.87
CA CYS A 771 4.83 -8.91 2.29
C CYS A 771 4.19 -10.03 3.12
N LEU A 772 4.93 -10.67 4.03
CA LEU A 772 4.43 -11.69 4.96
C LEU A 772 3.92 -11.10 6.29
N LEU A 773 4.08 -9.79 6.51
CA LEU A 773 3.54 -9.11 7.69
C LEU A 773 2.01 -9.07 7.63
N LYS A 774 1.39 -9.20 8.80
CA LYS A 774 -0.08 -9.21 8.94
C LYS A 774 -0.75 -8.03 8.22
N HIS A 775 -0.17 -6.84 8.30
CA HIS A 775 -0.73 -5.60 7.73
C HIS A 775 -0.52 -5.45 6.21
N ARG A 776 0.28 -6.31 5.56
CA ARG A 776 0.50 -6.23 4.10
C ARG A 776 -0.40 -7.13 3.28
N VAL A 777 -0.96 -8.18 3.90
CA VAL A 777 -1.94 -9.17 3.38
C VAL A 777 -1.64 -9.66 1.95
N LEU A 778 -1.40 -10.97 1.78
CA LEU A 778 -1.21 -11.53 0.44
C LEU A 778 -2.55 -11.60 -0.31
N HIS A 779 -2.74 -10.71 -1.28
CA HIS A 779 -3.93 -10.64 -2.15
C HIS A 779 -3.88 -11.62 -3.33
N TYR A 780 -3.57 -12.89 -3.06
CA TYR A 780 -3.57 -13.97 -4.04
C TYR A 780 -4.38 -15.17 -3.54
N ALA A 781 -4.75 -16.08 -4.44
CA ALA A 781 -5.37 -17.35 -4.03
C ALA A 781 -4.46 -18.12 -3.07
N PRO A 782 -5.01 -18.95 -2.14
CA PRO A 782 -4.21 -19.70 -1.16
C PRO A 782 -3.03 -20.48 -1.76
N SER A 783 -3.22 -21.09 -2.92
CA SER A 783 -2.16 -21.81 -3.64
C SER A 783 -1.01 -20.90 -4.11
N MET A 784 -1.30 -19.65 -4.49
CA MET A 784 -0.29 -18.68 -4.90
C MET A 784 0.37 -18.03 -3.69
N CYS A 785 -0.39 -17.73 -2.63
CA CYS A 785 0.15 -17.33 -1.33
C CYS A 785 1.14 -18.37 -0.80
N SER A 786 0.81 -19.67 -0.87
CA SER A 786 1.71 -20.76 -0.52
C SER A 786 3.03 -20.70 -1.30
N LYS A 787 2.97 -20.43 -2.61
CA LYS A 787 4.17 -20.30 -3.46
C LYS A 787 5.02 -19.10 -3.05
N ILE A 788 4.40 -17.95 -2.81
CA ILE A 788 5.09 -16.73 -2.35
C ILE A 788 5.79 -16.99 -1.03
N ILE A 789 5.10 -17.61 -0.07
CA ILE A 789 5.64 -17.95 1.25
C ILE A 789 6.84 -18.90 1.12
N ASN A 790 6.72 -19.97 0.31
CA ASN A 790 7.82 -20.90 0.05
C ASN A 790 9.01 -20.19 -0.63
N SER A 791 8.75 -19.29 -1.59
CA SER A 791 9.79 -18.48 -2.23
C SER A 791 10.51 -17.56 -1.23
N CYS A 792 9.77 -16.90 -0.33
CA CYS A 792 10.36 -16.08 0.73
C CYS A 792 11.26 -16.92 1.67
N ALA A 793 10.87 -18.16 1.99
CA ALA A 793 11.69 -19.04 2.82
C ALA A 793 13.00 -19.46 2.14
N VAL A 794 12.95 -19.77 0.84
CA VAL A 794 14.16 -20.04 0.03
C VAL A 794 15.07 -18.82 0.00
N LEU A 795 14.52 -17.64 -0.30
CA LEU A 795 15.27 -16.39 -0.34
C LEU A 795 15.85 -16.01 1.03
N HIS A 796 15.14 -16.30 2.12
CA HIS A 796 15.64 -16.11 3.48
C HIS A 796 16.91 -16.92 3.75
N ASN A 797 16.90 -18.21 3.40
CA ASN A 797 18.08 -19.06 3.54
C ASN A 797 19.24 -18.58 2.65
N MET A 798 18.96 -18.11 1.43
CA MET A 798 19.98 -17.50 0.57
C MET A 798 20.59 -16.25 1.20
N CYS A 799 19.76 -15.40 1.82
CA CYS A 799 20.26 -14.22 2.52
C CYS A 799 21.15 -14.56 3.72
N LEU A 800 20.81 -15.61 4.48
CA LEU A 800 21.65 -16.11 5.57
C LEU A 800 22.98 -16.66 5.04
N ALA A 801 22.96 -17.45 3.97
CA ALA A 801 24.17 -18.00 3.34
C ALA A 801 25.09 -16.90 2.77
N ALA A 802 24.50 -15.82 2.25
CA ALA A 802 25.22 -14.66 1.73
C ALA A 802 25.63 -13.65 2.82
N ASN A 803 25.39 -13.94 4.10
CA ASN A 803 25.65 -13.04 5.23
C ASN A 803 25.05 -11.64 5.05
N ILE A 804 23.88 -11.54 4.42
CA ILE A 804 23.20 -10.26 4.24
C ILE A 804 22.77 -9.76 5.62
N PRO A 805 23.15 -8.52 6.01
CA PRO A 805 22.82 -7.95 7.30
C PRO A 805 21.34 -8.12 7.64
N ILE A 806 21.08 -8.50 8.89
CA ILE A 806 19.73 -8.55 9.45
C ILE A 806 19.21 -7.12 9.48
N PRO A 807 17.98 -6.84 9.01
CA PRO A 807 17.40 -5.50 9.12
C PRO A 807 17.42 -5.03 10.58
N GLU A 808 17.96 -3.83 10.85
CA GLU A 808 18.00 -3.25 12.20
C GLU A 808 16.58 -3.17 12.78
N GLU A 809 16.41 -3.66 14.00
CA GLU A 809 15.19 -3.48 14.77
C GLU A 809 15.05 -1.99 15.09
N GLU A 810 14.16 -1.29 14.38
CA GLU A 810 13.71 0.03 14.81
C GLU A 810 13.01 -0.13 16.18
N GLY A 811 13.74 0.18 17.24
CA GLY A 811 13.32 0.50 18.61
C GLY A 811 12.09 -0.21 19.17
N ASN A 812 12.32 -1.06 20.18
CA ASN A 812 11.41 -1.43 21.27
C ASN A 812 10.04 -0.70 21.30
N GLU A 813 9.08 -1.22 20.55
CA GLU A 813 7.75 -1.44 21.09
C GLU A 813 7.65 -2.95 21.28
N ASN A 814 7.31 -3.40 22.48
CA ASN A 814 6.81 -4.75 22.69
C ASN A 814 5.59 -4.92 21.79
N VAL A 815 5.82 -5.37 20.55
CA VAL A 815 4.77 -5.85 19.68
C VAL A 815 4.30 -7.12 20.34
N ASP A 816 3.22 -7.01 21.11
CA ASP A 816 2.51 -8.12 21.69
C ASP A 816 2.29 -9.18 20.61
N PHE A 817 3.04 -10.27 20.70
CA PHE A 817 2.92 -11.42 19.80
C PHE A 817 1.61 -12.19 20.03
N GLY A 818 0.75 -11.72 20.96
CA GLY A 818 -0.54 -12.28 21.27
C GLY A 818 -0.40 -13.72 21.71
N ILE A 819 0.34 -13.92 22.80
CA ILE A 819 0.22 -15.12 23.63
C ILE A 819 -0.96 -14.84 24.55
N ILE A 820 -2.13 -15.34 24.16
CA ILE A 820 -3.21 -15.57 25.12
C ILE A 820 -2.81 -16.85 25.85
N GLN A 821 -2.58 -16.77 27.16
CA GLN A 821 -2.77 -17.92 28.04
C GLN A 821 -4.26 -18.23 27.96
N GLU A 822 -4.63 -19.18 27.10
CA GLU A 822 -5.96 -19.80 27.22
C GLU A 822 -5.89 -20.69 28.45
N ASP A 823 -6.63 -20.30 29.48
CA ASP A 823 -7.14 -21.21 30.49
C ASP A 823 -7.92 -22.31 29.77
N LEU A 824 -7.26 -23.45 29.57
CA LEU A 824 -7.91 -24.65 29.07
C LEU A 824 -8.95 -25.07 30.10
N GLU A 825 -10.22 -25.06 29.71
CA GLU A 825 -11.28 -25.72 30.47
C GLU A 825 -10.86 -27.17 30.81
N PRO A 826 -11.14 -27.64 32.03
CA PRO A 826 -10.70 -28.96 32.47
C PRO A 826 -11.32 -30.04 31.59
N ALA A 827 -10.45 -30.82 30.93
CA ALA A 827 -10.86 -32.00 30.20
C ALA A 827 -11.58 -32.97 31.14
N ASN A 828 -12.81 -33.31 30.75
CA ASN A 828 -13.68 -34.31 31.38
C ASN A 828 -12.89 -35.62 31.67
N PRO A 829 -12.73 -36.05 32.94
CA PRO A 829 -11.76 -37.08 33.35
C PRO A 829 -12.14 -38.53 32.97
N ASN A 830 -13.06 -38.75 32.02
CA ASN A 830 -13.49 -40.08 31.65
C ASN A 830 -13.13 -40.43 30.20
N ARG A 831 -11.88 -40.88 29.99
CA ARG A 831 -11.49 -41.88 28.97
C ARG A 831 -10.04 -42.33 29.18
N ALA A 832 -9.85 -43.26 30.11
CA ALA A 832 -8.61 -44.04 30.21
C ALA A 832 -8.49 -45.00 29.02
N ARG A 833 -7.71 -44.63 28.01
CA ARG A 833 -6.95 -45.54 27.14
C ARG A 833 -5.54 -44.97 27.02
N GLN A 834 -4.58 -45.56 27.72
CA GLN A 834 -3.18 -45.09 27.75
C GLN A 834 -2.56 -45.19 26.35
N ASN A 835 -2.12 -44.05 25.80
CA ASN A 835 -1.41 -44.00 24.53
C ASN A 835 0.07 -44.37 24.74
N PRO A 836 0.60 -45.45 24.13
CA PRO A 836 1.97 -45.92 24.36
C PRO A 836 3.05 -44.92 23.93
N ASP A 837 2.78 -44.06 22.94
CA ASP A 837 3.74 -43.04 22.50
C ASP A 837 3.87 -41.90 23.51
N LEU A 838 2.81 -41.60 24.26
CA LEU A 838 2.84 -40.60 25.33
C LEU A 838 3.77 -41.07 26.47
N VAL A 839 3.71 -42.35 26.82
CA VAL A 839 4.58 -42.95 27.84
C VAL A 839 6.04 -42.88 27.40
N ARG A 840 6.34 -43.25 26.15
CA ARG A 840 7.69 -43.14 25.59
C ARG A 840 8.20 -41.70 25.52
N GLY A 841 7.34 -40.75 25.14
CA GLY A 841 7.67 -39.33 25.15
C GLY A 841 8.06 -38.83 26.54
N ARG A 842 7.27 -39.17 27.57
CA ARG A 842 7.58 -38.85 28.98
C ARG A 842 8.89 -39.49 29.45
N ASN A 843 9.15 -40.73 29.06
CA ASN A 843 10.40 -41.41 29.43
C ASN A 843 11.63 -40.70 28.85
N ILE A 844 11.56 -40.21 27.60
CA ILE A 844 12.65 -39.42 27.00
C ILE A 844 12.83 -38.10 27.76
N GLN A 845 11.75 -37.40 28.11
CA GLN A 845 11.86 -36.16 28.92
C GLN A 845 12.54 -36.42 30.26
N GLN A 846 12.09 -37.45 30.97
CA GLN A 846 12.63 -37.81 32.28
C GLN A 846 14.10 -38.23 32.18
N GLN A 847 14.49 -38.99 31.15
CA GLN A 847 15.90 -39.33 30.91
C GLN A 847 16.76 -38.09 30.65
N VAL A 848 16.27 -37.13 29.86
CA VAL A 848 17.00 -35.88 29.60
C VAL A 848 17.15 -35.04 30.87
N ILE A 849 16.08 -34.92 31.66
CA ILE A 849 16.13 -34.20 32.94
C ILE A 849 17.13 -34.85 33.90
N GLN A 850 17.04 -36.17 34.06
CA GLN A 850 17.92 -36.93 34.95
C GLN A 850 19.39 -36.83 34.55
N ASN A 851 19.69 -36.88 33.26
CA ASN A 851 21.08 -36.95 32.80
C ASN A 851 21.75 -35.57 32.61
N TYR A 852 20.98 -34.48 32.47
CA TYR A 852 21.51 -33.18 32.05
C TYR A 852 21.06 -31.99 32.90
N PHE A 853 20.06 -32.13 33.76
CA PHE A 853 19.46 -31.02 34.52
C PHE A 853 19.33 -31.29 36.03
N MET A 854 19.87 -32.42 36.54
CA MET A 854 19.95 -32.71 37.97
C MET A 854 20.99 -31.89 38.71
#